data_AF-A0AB37KU43-F1
#
_entry.id   AF-A0AB37KU43-F1
#
_cell.length_a   1.000
_cell.length_b   1.000
_cell.length_c   1.000
_cell.angle_alpha   90.00
_cell.angle_beta   90.00
_cell.angle_gamma   90.00
#
_symmetry.space_group_name_H-M   'P 1'
#
loop_
_entity.id
_entity.type
_entity.pdbx_description
1 polymer ?
#
loop_
_entity_poly.entity_id
_entity_poly.type
_entity_poly.pdbx_seq_one_letter_code
_entity_poly.pdbx_strand_id
1 'polypeptide(L)'
;MRKKERSRIAVLLGIGAICGMLGTTGRYVYAENMTTATAAIEESTGDITPATGYEVSENAGPELYTSDEELALQSTSNDTSKSGTWENVTWTLSGTTLTISGKGDMPDASSSDKAPWYTLDVEKVVIKSGITKIGSQNFVEMYDITDVTYPNTLKEIGEAAFYGCTKLQEVVLPSSVKTIRSGAYCDCKAVTRIEIPGVTDLGSYAFQNNCPTTFTIPAGVTSISPLVFFGNTTIESYTVAAGNTAYVARNGVVYSQDQSELVMYPFNGGTGSFTIPSNVKKIGDYAFYNNVSLNTVNFSNVTTLGEGAFYMSGLSGTLTLSDKISEAGNFAFQGCTKITTVKFGKGMKESAYSMFEKCTGITSIDFGGLTSLGMRTFLGCNSLVEVTVPATIKSWEGSVFNSCQKLVTFRGMGLEYVTYADFAQCYALTDVYLPKVKEIYRQAFANCPSLKQITLPASTQFVDENAFAKDVVITCNNNQLVRFGYNGFRYAETIQIKGKRDYTKAFEVLDKVNAERAKNGLDALTMDTGLLETAMIRAGEQAVLFSHTRPDGASCFSANKNMNAENVAINQSSATAVMNDWMNSSGHKENILSKKATTIGVGCFYINGIYTWVQCFGSNTDAQTAEKQTDRTITQNINIPKKKFTEAITTDGIVWGDGETYSYKFVIQMDKDTYTAGKSVNAKVVLVNPGFSMYCPFTSGNITWSSDKKSVATVDKNGKIAFVGGGKVTITAKTKYHETSLTLTVQSKSQVTKTTPTLTLKNKTVTYTGKGKKIGAASVKGAAGKITYKYYSDSKCTKRLSTYPSKVGTYYVIASAKATATSNSAKSNVAKLMIKKSNPMKVKVASKTYKAKKSTGKLNKKHSFIIGVKNAKGKVTYSRSKASKAYITVSKKGKVTVRKGTPKGTYTITVKAKGTSKYRGKSKKITIKVS
;
A
#
# COMPACT_ATOMS: atom_id res chain seq x y z
N MET A 1 18.04 0.42 8.67
CA MET A 1 19.10 -0.16 7.82
C MET A 1 19.26 0.59 6.50
N ARG A 2 20.39 1.25 6.28
CA ARG A 2 20.70 1.87 4.99
C ARG A 2 21.06 0.77 3.99
N LYS A 3 20.62 0.93 2.73
CA LYS A 3 20.78 -0.03 1.62
C LYS A 3 22.24 -0.49 1.39
N LYS A 4 23.23 0.26 1.90
CA LYS A 4 24.67 -0.04 1.80
C LYS A 4 25.19 -1.10 2.80
N GLU A 5 24.53 -1.28 3.96
CA GLU A 5 24.98 -2.26 4.98
C GLU A 5 24.49 -3.67 4.68
N ARG A 6 23.28 -3.81 4.10
CA ARG A 6 22.74 -5.11 3.64
C ARG A 6 23.65 -5.78 2.60
N SER A 7 24.31 -5.00 1.76
CA SER A 7 25.23 -5.50 0.74
C SER A 7 26.56 -6.01 1.30
N ARG A 8 27.01 -5.52 2.47
CA ARG A 8 28.21 -6.04 3.16
C ARG A 8 27.90 -7.30 3.97
N ILE A 9 26.73 -7.34 4.61
CA ILE A 9 26.25 -8.49 5.40
C ILE A 9 25.90 -9.70 4.50
N ALA A 10 25.29 -9.46 3.32
CA ALA A 10 24.98 -10.53 2.37
C ALA A 10 26.24 -11.16 1.74
N VAL A 11 27.35 -10.43 1.65
CA VAL A 11 28.63 -10.94 1.16
C VAL A 11 29.32 -11.79 2.24
N LEU A 12 29.25 -11.42 3.51
CA LEU A 12 29.80 -12.21 4.62
C LEU A 12 29.00 -13.49 4.94
N LEU A 13 27.66 -13.43 4.91
CA LEU A 13 26.81 -14.63 5.03
C LEU A 13 26.91 -15.53 3.80
N GLY A 14 27.14 -14.96 2.62
CA GLY A 14 27.34 -15.72 1.38
C GLY A 14 28.69 -16.44 1.29
N ILE A 15 29.76 -15.86 1.85
CA ILE A 15 31.11 -16.45 1.80
C ILE A 15 31.32 -17.46 2.93
N GLY A 16 30.78 -17.21 4.13
CA GLY A 16 30.71 -18.24 5.19
C GLY A 16 29.89 -19.46 4.78
N ALA A 17 28.95 -19.29 3.85
CA ALA A 17 28.17 -20.40 3.31
C ALA A 17 28.94 -21.24 2.26
N ILE A 18 29.99 -20.75 1.61
CA ILE A 18 30.77 -21.58 0.66
C ILE A 18 31.74 -22.51 1.40
N CYS A 19 32.33 -22.08 2.51
CA CYS A 19 33.06 -22.98 3.43
C CYS A 19 32.13 -23.75 4.38
N GLY A 20 30.91 -23.25 4.63
CA GLY A 20 29.92 -23.90 5.51
C GLY A 20 28.96 -24.87 4.82
N MET A 21 28.83 -24.87 3.49
CA MET A 21 27.86 -25.72 2.76
C MET A 21 28.32 -27.18 2.57
N LEU A 22 29.50 -27.58 3.05
CA LEU A 22 29.97 -28.98 3.00
C LEU A 22 30.28 -29.60 4.38
N GLY A 23 30.08 -28.88 5.49
CA GLY A 23 30.27 -29.41 6.85
C GLY A 23 28.95 -29.72 7.55
N THR A 24 28.51 -30.98 7.57
CA THR A 24 27.45 -31.46 8.44
C THR A 24 27.93 -31.51 9.90
N THR A 25 27.16 -30.89 10.80
CA THR A 25 27.12 -31.10 12.26
C THR A 25 28.46 -31.29 12.99
N GLY A 26 29.25 -30.22 13.14
CA GLY A 26 30.23 -30.11 14.21
C GLY A 26 29.63 -29.46 15.46
N ARG A 27 29.27 -30.25 16.47
CA ARG A 27 29.09 -29.75 17.84
C ARG A 27 30.42 -29.11 18.27
N TYR A 28 30.43 -27.80 18.53
CA TYR A 28 31.47 -27.19 19.35
C TYR A 28 31.36 -27.77 20.75
N VAL A 29 32.20 -28.75 21.06
CA VAL A 29 32.42 -29.21 22.43
C VAL A 29 33.25 -28.13 23.11
N TYR A 30 32.62 -27.40 24.03
CA TYR A 30 33.34 -26.62 25.03
C TYR A 30 34.16 -27.60 25.86
N ALA A 31 35.49 -27.50 25.77
CA ALA A 31 36.36 -28.14 26.75
C ALA A 31 36.27 -27.33 28.06
N GLU A 32 35.31 -27.69 28.92
CA GLU A 32 35.32 -27.27 30.31
C GLU A 32 36.35 -28.11 31.08
N ASN A 33 37.53 -27.56 31.28
CA ASN A 33 38.41 -28.01 32.35
C ASN A 33 37.86 -27.47 33.68
N MET A 34 37.11 -28.28 34.42
CA MET A 34 36.99 -28.12 35.87
C MET A 34 37.12 -29.46 36.60
N THR A 35 38.17 -29.48 37.41
CA THR A 35 38.52 -30.45 38.43
C THR A 35 37.38 -30.76 39.40
N THR A 36 37.30 -32.04 39.75
CA THR A 36 36.45 -32.70 40.74
C THR A 36 36.22 -31.95 42.06
N ALA A 37 34.94 -31.77 42.43
CA ALA A 37 34.51 -31.79 43.82
C ALA A 37 33.03 -32.23 43.89
N THR A 38 32.81 -33.38 44.52
CA THR A 38 31.53 -34.01 44.82
C THR A 38 30.76 -33.26 45.90
N ALA A 39 29.49 -32.95 45.65
CA ALA A 39 28.45 -32.84 46.68
C ALA A 39 27.06 -32.96 46.03
N ALA A 40 26.29 -33.93 46.51
CA ALA A 40 24.93 -34.25 46.09
C ALA A 40 23.92 -33.23 46.65
N ILE A 41 22.95 -32.82 45.82
CA ILE A 41 21.64 -32.33 46.27
C ILE A 41 20.60 -32.83 45.24
N GLU A 42 19.64 -33.62 45.71
CA GLU A 42 18.44 -34.03 45.00
C GLU A 42 17.46 -32.85 44.89
N GLU A 43 16.83 -32.64 43.72
CA GLU A 43 15.40 -32.27 43.67
C GLU A 43 14.77 -32.39 42.26
N SER A 44 13.73 -33.24 42.23
CA SER A 44 12.52 -33.28 41.39
C SER A 44 12.55 -32.79 39.93
N THR A 45 12.46 -33.77 39.02
CA THR A 45 12.02 -33.61 37.63
C THR A 45 10.51 -33.35 37.55
N GLY A 46 10.13 -32.19 37.04
CA GLY A 46 8.80 -31.92 36.49
C GLY A 46 8.93 -31.61 35.00
N ASP A 47 8.46 -32.53 34.16
CA ASP A 47 8.51 -32.49 32.70
C ASP A 47 7.85 -31.25 32.09
N ILE A 48 8.56 -30.58 31.16
CA ILE A 48 7.94 -29.87 30.03
C ILE A 48 8.79 -30.15 28.78
N THR A 49 8.19 -30.88 27.85
CA THR A 49 8.70 -31.24 26.52
C THR A 49 8.78 -30.03 25.57
N PRO A 50 9.87 -29.87 24.79
CA PRO A 50 9.84 -29.18 23.51
C PRO A 50 9.53 -30.17 22.39
N ALA A 51 8.57 -29.83 21.54
CA ALA A 51 8.19 -30.63 20.38
C ALA A 51 9.31 -30.72 19.33
N THR A 52 9.88 -31.91 19.17
CA THR A 52 10.62 -32.34 17.98
C THR A 52 9.93 -33.57 17.42
N GLY A 53 9.37 -33.46 16.22
CA GLY A 53 8.85 -34.60 15.46
C GLY A 53 9.68 -34.79 14.19
N TYR A 54 10.73 -35.61 14.29
CA TYR A 54 11.30 -36.36 13.17
C TYR A 54 11.54 -37.78 13.69
N GLU A 55 10.79 -38.73 13.15
CA GLU A 55 10.89 -40.14 13.49
C GLU A 55 12.26 -40.69 13.07
N VAL A 56 12.95 -41.31 14.03
CA VAL A 56 14.17 -42.07 13.84
C VAL A 56 13.77 -43.53 13.65
N SER A 57 14.08 -44.11 12.50
CA SER A 57 14.17 -45.56 12.35
C SER A 57 15.55 -46.01 12.83
N GLU A 58 15.59 -46.77 13.92
CA GLU A 58 16.76 -47.53 14.33
C GLU A 58 17.06 -48.63 13.32
N ASN A 59 18.31 -48.72 12.84
CA ASN A 59 19.11 -49.95 12.99
C ASN A 59 20.55 -49.84 12.47
N ALA A 60 21.41 -50.54 13.22
CA ALA A 60 22.74 -51.05 12.90
C ALA A 60 23.91 -50.05 12.86
N GLY A 61 24.67 -50.01 13.95
CA GLY A 61 26.05 -49.52 13.96
C GLY A 61 27.01 -50.50 13.27
N PRO A 62 28.26 -50.09 12.98
CA PRO A 62 29.31 -51.03 12.66
C PRO A 62 30.13 -51.38 13.90
N GLU A 63 30.45 -52.67 13.95
CA GLU A 63 31.11 -53.42 15.00
C GLU A 63 32.57 -53.01 15.23
N LEU A 64 32.97 -53.10 16.50
CA LEU A 64 34.37 -53.29 16.91
C LEU A 64 34.82 -54.67 16.43
N TYR A 65 35.84 -54.73 15.59
CA TYR A 65 36.63 -55.93 15.38
C TYR A 65 37.98 -55.78 16.07
N THR A 66 38.13 -56.49 17.18
CA THR A 66 39.44 -56.92 17.71
C THR A 66 39.76 -58.28 17.12
N SER A 67 40.93 -58.44 16.52
CA SER A 67 41.64 -59.72 16.52
C SER A 67 43.12 -59.48 16.26
N ASP A 68 43.93 -59.70 17.29
CA ASP A 68 45.34 -60.01 17.15
C ASP A 68 45.48 -61.37 16.45
N GLU A 69 46.31 -61.44 15.42
CA GLU A 69 47.06 -62.66 15.09
C GLU A 69 48.32 -62.28 14.31
N GLU A 70 49.44 -62.41 14.99
CA GLU A 70 50.79 -62.35 14.46
C GLU A 70 51.08 -63.65 13.68
N LEU A 71 51.65 -63.59 12.46
CA LEU A 71 52.62 -64.58 11.94
C LEU A 71 53.25 -64.18 10.59
N ALA A 72 54.55 -63.92 10.65
CA ALA A 72 55.65 -64.33 9.77
C ALA A 72 55.57 -64.22 8.22
N LEU A 73 56.45 -63.35 7.70
CA LEU A 73 57.40 -63.53 6.58
C LEU A 73 57.00 -64.47 5.42
N GLN A 74 56.76 -63.89 4.24
CA GLN A 74 57.46 -64.32 3.02
C GLN A 74 57.40 -63.24 1.92
N SER A 75 58.57 -62.96 1.35
CA SER A 75 58.83 -62.09 0.22
C SER A 75 58.21 -62.62 -1.08
N THR A 76 57.37 -61.83 -1.74
CA THR A 76 57.28 -61.78 -3.22
C THR A 76 56.92 -60.35 -3.65
N SER A 77 57.68 -59.78 -4.57
CA SER A 77 57.46 -58.46 -5.15
C SER A 77 56.18 -58.45 -5.99
N ASN A 78 55.15 -57.74 -5.53
CA ASN A 78 54.01 -57.32 -6.35
C ASN A 78 53.88 -55.80 -6.24
N ASP A 79 54.53 -55.12 -7.18
CA ASP A 79 54.37 -53.69 -7.43
C ASP A 79 52.88 -53.41 -7.75
N THR A 80 52.16 -52.87 -6.77
CA THR A 80 50.76 -52.43 -6.87
C THR A 80 50.67 -50.94 -7.19
N SER A 81 51.60 -50.42 -7.99
CA SER A 81 51.58 -49.02 -8.41
C SER A 81 50.31 -48.70 -9.22
N LYS A 82 49.52 -47.73 -8.73
CA LYS A 82 48.40 -47.15 -9.48
C LYS A 82 48.93 -45.97 -10.29
N SER A 83 48.41 -45.74 -11.49
CA SER A 83 48.80 -44.58 -12.30
C SER A 83 47.66 -44.12 -13.19
N GLY A 84 47.73 -42.88 -13.67
CA GLY A 84 46.71 -42.32 -14.54
C GLY A 84 47.10 -40.96 -15.15
N THR A 85 46.20 -40.43 -15.98
CA THR A 85 46.28 -39.09 -16.55
C THR A 85 44.98 -38.35 -16.25
N TRP A 86 45.08 -37.07 -15.92
CA TRP A 86 43.94 -36.17 -15.76
C TRP A 86 44.26 -34.87 -16.46
N GLU A 87 43.63 -34.67 -17.62
CA GLU A 87 43.94 -33.58 -18.55
C GLU A 87 45.45 -33.48 -18.87
N ASN A 88 46.10 -32.40 -18.42
CA ASN A 88 47.50 -32.10 -18.68
C ASN A 88 48.47 -32.65 -17.62
N VAL A 89 47.99 -33.43 -16.65
CA VAL A 89 48.83 -34.05 -15.61
C VAL A 89 48.79 -35.57 -15.66
N THR A 90 49.93 -36.19 -15.37
CA THR A 90 50.07 -37.63 -15.12
C THR A 90 50.38 -37.86 -13.66
N TRP A 91 49.92 -38.97 -13.09
CA TRP A 91 50.15 -39.30 -11.69
C TRP A 91 50.48 -40.78 -11.52
N THR A 92 51.30 -41.08 -10.50
CA THR A 92 51.63 -42.44 -10.05
C THR A 92 51.55 -42.51 -8.52
N LEU A 93 51.03 -43.61 -7.99
CA LEU A 93 51.04 -43.94 -6.56
C LEU A 93 51.97 -45.13 -6.37
N SER A 94 53.01 -44.98 -5.54
CA SER A 94 53.91 -46.06 -5.14
C SER A 94 53.97 -46.11 -3.61
N GLY A 95 53.53 -47.22 -3.03
CA GLY A 95 53.17 -47.26 -1.61
C GLY A 95 52.09 -46.22 -1.31
N THR A 96 52.35 -45.33 -0.34
CA THR A 96 51.49 -44.18 0.02
C THR A 96 51.97 -42.86 -0.59
N THR A 97 52.94 -42.89 -1.52
CA THR A 97 53.51 -41.70 -2.16
C THR A 97 52.88 -41.45 -3.53
N LEU A 98 52.11 -40.36 -3.65
CA LEU A 98 51.52 -39.86 -4.89
C LEU A 98 52.48 -38.89 -5.59
N THR A 99 52.98 -39.25 -6.77
CA THR A 99 53.80 -38.38 -7.61
C THR A 99 52.97 -37.83 -8.77
N ILE A 100 52.91 -36.50 -8.93
CA ILE A 100 52.18 -35.82 -10.00
C ILE A 100 53.18 -35.07 -10.89
N SER A 101 53.09 -35.28 -12.21
CA SER A 101 53.91 -34.64 -13.24
C SER A 101 53.05 -33.99 -14.30
N GLY A 102 53.56 -32.95 -14.96
CA GLY A 102 52.82 -32.27 -16.03
C GLY A 102 53.47 -30.96 -16.39
N LYS A 103 52.83 -30.21 -17.30
CA LYS A 103 53.26 -28.87 -17.72
C LYS A 103 52.11 -27.88 -17.57
N GLY A 104 52.37 -26.77 -16.89
CA GLY A 104 51.39 -25.73 -16.63
C GLY A 104 50.57 -25.97 -15.36
N ASP A 105 49.34 -25.48 -15.35
CA ASP A 105 48.47 -25.51 -14.18
C ASP A 105 47.80 -26.87 -14.03
N MET A 106 47.73 -27.42 -12.82
CA MET A 106 46.89 -28.58 -12.54
C MET A 106 45.40 -28.20 -12.72
N PRO A 107 44.55 -29.10 -13.23
CA PRO A 107 43.11 -28.86 -13.33
C PRO A 107 42.49 -28.58 -11.95
N ASP A 108 41.48 -27.71 -11.92
CA ASP A 108 40.70 -27.47 -10.70
C ASP A 108 39.75 -28.65 -10.45
N ALA A 109 39.66 -29.11 -9.21
CA ALA A 109 38.68 -30.09 -8.75
C ALA A 109 37.46 -29.38 -8.13
N SER A 110 36.37 -30.12 -7.95
CA SER A 110 35.15 -29.66 -7.28
C SER A 110 34.46 -30.79 -6.53
N SER A 111 33.38 -30.47 -5.80
CA SER A 111 32.55 -31.48 -5.15
C SER A 111 31.94 -32.49 -6.14
N SER A 112 31.65 -32.06 -7.38
CA SER A 112 31.07 -32.89 -8.44
C SER A 112 32.10 -33.56 -9.36
N ASP A 113 33.34 -33.08 -9.35
CA ASP A 113 34.43 -33.58 -10.19
C ASP A 113 35.72 -33.60 -9.36
N LYS A 114 35.92 -34.70 -8.63
CA LYS A 114 37.03 -34.88 -7.69
C LYS A 114 38.29 -35.25 -8.45
N ALA A 115 39.45 -34.86 -7.92
CA ALA A 115 40.73 -35.30 -8.46
C ALA A 115 40.84 -36.84 -8.42
N PRO A 116 41.52 -37.49 -9.40
CA PRO A 116 41.55 -38.95 -9.51
C PRO A 116 42.12 -39.69 -8.30
N TRP A 117 42.89 -39.00 -7.47
CA TRP A 117 43.54 -39.54 -6.28
C TRP A 117 42.73 -39.34 -4.98
N TYR A 118 41.54 -38.73 -5.05
CA TYR A 118 40.75 -38.37 -3.87
C TYR A 118 40.41 -39.56 -2.95
N THR A 119 40.23 -40.76 -3.52
CA THR A 119 39.90 -41.99 -2.78
C THR A 119 41.13 -42.88 -2.52
N LEU A 120 42.33 -42.42 -2.87
CA LEU A 120 43.55 -43.19 -2.69
C LEU A 120 44.11 -42.99 -1.28
N ASP A 121 44.77 -44.03 -0.79
CA ASP A 121 45.57 -43.98 0.44
C ASP A 121 46.88 -43.23 0.16
N VAL A 122 46.94 -41.97 0.55
CA VAL A 122 48.05 -41.05 0.24
C VAL A 122 48.52 -40.37 1.50
N GLU A 123 49.77 -40.64 1.88
CA GLU A 123 50.44 -39.99 3.01
C GLU A 123 51.43 -38.90 2.55
N LYS A 124 51.99 -39.05 1.34
CA LYS A 124 52.99 -38.11 0.79
C LYS A 124 52.64 -37.71 -0.64
N VAL A 125 52.70 -36.42 -0.92
CA VAL A 125 52.49 -35.87 -2.27
C VAL A 125 53.80 -35.30 -2.82
N VAL A 126 54.14 -35.63 -4.06
CA VAL A 126 55.33 -35.13 -4.77
C VAL A 126 54.89 -34.48 -6.08
N ILE A 127 54.91 -33.14 -6.12
CA ILE A 127 54.63 -32.37 -7.34
C ILE A 127 55.94 -32.14 -8.10
N LYS A 128 56.03 -32.63 -9.35
CA LYS A 128 57.25 -32.55 -10.18
C LYS A 128 57.38 -31.20 -10.90
N SER A 129 58.61 -30.89 -11.31
CA SER A 129 58.95 -29.73 -12.13
C SER A 129 58.12 -29.69 -13.42
N GLY A 130 57.70 -28.49 -13.82
CA GLY A 130 56.82 -28.24 -14.96
C GLY A 130 55.44 -27.76 -14.56
N ILE A 131 54.97 -28.14 -13.37
CA ILE A 131 53.73 -27.64 -12.79
C ILE A 131 53.90 -26.20 -12.28
N THR A 132 52.94 -25.32 -12.62
CA THR A 132 52.92 -23.90 -12.26
C THR A 132 51.82 -23.52 -11.26
N LYS A 133 50.76 -24.32 -11.14
CA LYS A 133 49.68 -24.11 -10.16
C LYS A 133 49.17 -25.46 -9.65
N ILE A 134 48.87 -25.53 -8.36
CA ILE A 134 48.01 -26.60 -7.81
C ILE A 134 46.57 -26.13 -7.91
N GLY A 135 45.71 -26.94 -8.53
CA GLY A 135 44.32 -26.62 -8.76
C GLY A 135 43.50 -26.56 -7.47
N SER A 136 42.34 -25.93 -7.57
CA SER A 136 41.39 -25.80 -6.47
C SER A 136 40.92 -27.19 -6.01
N GLN A 137 40.74 -27.38 -4.71
CA GLN A 137 40.26 -28.63 -4.09
C GLN A 137 41.01 -29.93 -4.47
N ASN A 138 42.23 -29.85 -5.02
CA ASN A 138 42.94 -31.03 -5.53
C ASN A 138 43.24 -32.09 -4.46
N PHE A 139 43.47 -31.69 -3.21
CA PHE A 139 43.73 -32.57 -2.07
C PHE A 139 42.73 -32.32 -0.93
N VAL A 140 41.53 -31.83 -1.26
CA VAL A 140 40.47 -31.55 -0.29
C VAL A 140 40.16 -32.81 0.53
N GLU A 141 40.06 -32.68 1.85
CA GLU A 141 39.70 -33.72 2.82
C GLU A 141 40.56 -34.99 2.75
N MET A 142 41.77 -34.91 2.20
CA MET A 142 42.74 -36.00 2.24
C MET A 142 43.45 -35.99 3.59
N TYR A 143 42.78 -36.54 4.60
CA TYR A 143 43.15 -36.46 6.03
C TYR A 143 44.51 -37.08 6.37
N ASP A 144 44.98 -38.05 5.59
CA ASP A 144 46.20 -38.81 5.88
C ASP A 144 47.48 -38.19 5.30
N ILE A 145 47.37 -37.14 4.49
CA ILE A 145 48.55 -36.44 3.95
C ILE A 145 49.34 -35.82 5.10
N THR A 146 50.61 -36.22 5.23
CA THR A 146 51.57 -35.72 6.22
C THR A 146 52.63 -34.80 5.61
N ASP A 147 52.99 -35.02 4.34
CA ASP A 147 54.09 -34.34 3.66
C ASP A 147 53.77 -34.00 2.19
N VAL A 148 54.24 -32.82 1.74
CA VAL A 148 54.08 -32.36 0.36
C VAL A 148 55.38 -31.75 -0.15
N THR A 149 55.91 -32.29 -1.25
CA THR A 149 57.07 -31.75 -1.95
C THR A 149 56.65 -30.89 -3.14
N TYR A 150 57.12 -29.63 -3.17
CA TYR A 150 56.77 -28.64 -4.20
C TYR A 150 57.95 -28.33 -5.15
N PRO A 151 57.72 -28.09 -6.45
CA PRO A 151 58.77 -27.73 -7.40
C PRO A 151 59.00 -26.21 -7.47
N ASN A 152 60.22 -25.78 -7.84
CA ASN A 152 60.56 -24.36 -8.05
C ASN A 152 59.83 -23.70 -9.25
N THR A 153 59.11 -24.48 -10.06
CA THR A 153 58.25 -23.96 -11.13
C THR A 153 56.90 -23.46 -10.61
N LEU A 154 56.50 -23.88 -9.41
CA LEU A 154 55.19 -23.57 -8.82
C LEU A 154 55.04 -22.07 -8.52
N LYS A 155 53.90 -21.51 -8.90
CA LYS A 155 53.55 -20.08 -8.77
C LYS A 155 52.30 -19.84 -7.92
N GLU A 156 51.35 -20.78 -7.91
CA GLU A 156 50.06 -20.58 -7.23
C GLU A 156 49.55 -21.86 -6.53
N ILE A 157 48.93 -21.67 -5.37
CA ILE A 157 48.12 -22.68 -4.67
C ILE A 157 46.64 -22.29 -4.78
N GLY A 158 45.83 -23.15 -5.39
CA GLY A 158 44.41 -22.93 -5.65
C GLY A 158 43.52 -22.89 -4.41
N GLU A 159 42.25 -22.52 -4.62
CA GLU A 159 41.26 -22.37 -3.55
C GLU A 159 40.98 -23.72 -2.89
N ALA A 160 41.02 -23.76 -1.55
CA ALA A 160 40.81 -24.99 -0.77
C ALA A 160 41.67 -26.20 -1.20
N ALA A 161 42.83 -25.98 -1.83
CA ALA A 161 43.66 -27.03 -2.44
C ALA A 161 44.03 -28.16 -1.48
N PHE A 162 44.31 -27.85 -0.20
CA PHE A 162 44.64 -28.80 0.88
C PHE A 162 43.65 -28.67 2.05
N TYR A 163 42.44 -28.15 1.82
CA TYR A 163 41.44 -28.00 2.88
C TYR A 163 41.23 -29.34 3.59
N GLY A 164 41.30 -29.37 4.92
CA GLY A 164 41.05 -30.57 5.70
C GLY A 164 42.17 -31.63 5.67
N CYS A 165 43.37 -31.35 5.14
CA CYS A 165 44.54 -32.22 5.33
C CYS A 165 45.03 -32.15 6.79
N THR A 166 44.31 -32.80 7.71
CA THR A 166 44.44 -32.61 9.15
C THR A 166 45.77 -33.10 9.73
N LYS A 167 46.47 -34.03 9.05
CA LYS A 167 47.80 -34.54 9.46
C LYS A 167 48.98 -33.82 8.80
N LEU A 168 48.75 -32.85 7.91
CA LEU A 168 49.84 -32.10 7.24
C LEU A 168 50.63 -31.32 8.30
N GLN A 169 51.95 -31.53 8.34
CA GLN A 169 52.78 -31.03 9.45
C GLN A 169 53.33 -29.63 9.21
N GLU A 170 53.64 -29.30 7.97
CA GLU A 170 54.25 -28.01 7.60
C GLU A 170 53.83 -27.54 6.20
N VAL A 171 53.93 -26.23 5.99
CA VAL A 171 53.73 -25.56 4.70
C VAL A 171 54.99 -24.79 4.34
N VAL A 172 55.88 -25.42 3.57
CA VAL A 172 57.16 -24.84 3.14
C VAL A 172 57.14 -24.67 1.62
N LEU A 173 56.94 -23.44 1.16
CA LEU A 173 56.77 -23.13 -0.26
C LEU A 173 58.02 -22.50 -0.88
N PRO A 174 58.37 -22.85 -2.14
CA PRO A 174 59.48 -22.20 -2.82
C PRO A 174 59.20 -20.71 -3.10
N SER A 175 60.25 -19.90 -3.21
CA SER A 175 60.15 -18.43 -3.45
C SER A 175 59.48 -18.05 -4.79
N SER A 176 59.29 -19.04 -5.67
CA SER A 176 58.55 -18.92 -6.91
C SER A 176 57.05 -18.75 -6.70
N VAL A 177 56.48 -19.23 -5.58
CA VAL A 177 55.04 -19.13 -5.29
C VAL A 177 54.69 -17.69 -4.93
N LYS A 178 53.73 -17.11 -5.66
CA LYS A 178 53.27 -15.73 -5.51
C LYS A 178 51.89 -15.62 -4.87
N THR A 179 51.06 -16.63 -5.05
CA THR A 179 49.64 -16.58 -4.64
C THR A 179 49.26 -17.83 -3.87
N ILE A 180 48.61 -17.63 -2.72
CA ILE A 180 47.88 -18.67 -1.99
C ILE A 180 46.42 -18.21 -1.90
N ARG A 181 45.51 -18.96 -2.52
CA ARG A 181 44.09 -18.58 -2.58
C ARG A 181 43.36 -18.86 -1.26
N SER A 182 42.10 -18.42 -1.21
CA SER A 182 41.23 -18.56 -0.04
C SER A 182 41.16 -20.01 0.44
N GLY A 183 41.25 -20.22 1.76
CA GLY A 183 41.09 -21.54 2.38
C GLY A 183 42.10 -22.62 1.96
N ALA A 184 43.17 -22.29 1.23
CA ALA A 184 44.08 -23.26 0.62
C ALA A 184 44.61 -24.34 1.59
N TYR A 185 44.89 -23.98 2.85
CA TYR A 185 45.32 -24.88 3.92
C TYR A 185 44.38 -24.78 5.15
N CYS A 186 43.12 -24.43 4.96
CA CYS A 186 42.14 -24.38 6.04
C CYS A 186 41.95 -25.77 6.67
N ASP A 187 41.84 -25.83 8.00
CA ASP A 187 41.70 -27.07 8.77
C ASP A 187 42.88 -28.07 8.64
N CYS A 188 44.04 -27.63 8.14
CA CYS A 188 45.31 -28.34 8.31
C CYS A 188 45.84 -28.21 9.75
N LYS A 189 45.13 -28.84 10.70
CA LYS A 189 45.29 -28.61 12.15
C LYS A 189 46.66 -29.00 12.71
N ALA A 190 47.37 -29.92 12.07
CA ALA A 190 48.74 -30.31 12.46
C ALA A 190 49.84 -29.35 11.95
N VAL A 191 49.51 -28.35 11.12
CA VAL A 191 50.49 -27.41 10.58
C VAL A 191 51.03 -26.52 11.71
N THR A 192 52.31 -26.70 12.04
CA THR A 192 53.01 -25.91 13.07
C THR A 192 54.10 -25.01 12.51
N ARG A 193 54.50 -25.22 11.24
CA ARG A 193 55.52 -24.42 10.56
C ARG A 193 55.02 -23.95 9.19
N ILE A 194 55.13 -22.64 8.94
CA ILE A 194 54.74 -22.00 7.68
C ILE A 194 55.88 -21.12 7.18
N GLU A 195 56.40 -21.42 5.99
CA GLU A 195 57.45 -20.67 5.31
C GLU A 195 57.05 -20.38 3.86
N ILE A 196 56.75 -19.11 3.58
CA ILE A 196 56.17 -18.65 2.30
C ILE A 196 56.90 -17.42 1.74
N PRO A 197 58.23 -17.45 1.56
CA PRO A 197 59.06 -16.26 1.36
C PRO A 197 58.76 -15.47 0.07
N GLY A 198 58.18 -16.13 -0.94
CA GLY A 198 57.91 -15.54 -2.25
C GLY A 198 56.54 -14.89 -2.41
N VAL A 199 55.63 -15.11 -1.47
CA VAL A 199 54.20 -14.81 -1.61
C VAL A 199 53.94 -13.30 -1.57
N THR A 200 53.06 -12.86 -2.45
CA THR A 200 52.60 -11.46 -2.56
C THR A 200 51.11 -11.32 -2.29
N ASP A 201 50.32 -12.38 -2.52
CA ASP A 201 48.88 -12.41 -2.35
C ASP A 201 48.44 -13.61 -1.48
N LEU A 202 47.74 -13.30 -0.39
CA LEU A 202 47.27 -14.25 0.63
C LEU A 202 45.75 -14.13 0.79
N GLY A 203 45.04 -15.17 0.38
CA GLY A 203 43.59 -15.25 0.52
C GLY A 203 43.13 -15.31 1.97
N SER A 204 41.89 -14.88 2.21
CA SER A 204 41.21 -15.06 3.50
C SER A 204 41.17 -16.54 3.88
N TYR A 205 41.23 -16.83 5.18
CA TYR A 205 41.16 -18.20 5.72
C TYR A 205 42.23 -19.17 5.21
N ALA A 206 43.26 -18.70 4.50
CA ALA A 206 44.27 -19.57 3.89
C ALA A 206 44.92 -20.53 4.89
N PHE A 207 45.07 -20.12 6.15
CA PHE A 207 45.62 -20.90 7.26
C PHE A 207 44.66 -20.97 8.46
N GLN A 208 43.34 -20.97 8.20
CA GLN A 208 42.35 -21.12 9.25
C GLN A 208 42.55 -22.42 10.03
N ASN A 209 42.42 -22.36 11.36
CA ASN A 209 42.61 -23.49 12.29
C ASN A 209 43.99 -24.19 12.23
N ASN A 210 45.00 -23.57 11.60
CA ASN A 210 46.39 -24.06 11.68
C ASN A 210 46.96 -23.70 13.06
N CYS A 211 48.10 -24.29 13.44
CA CYS A 211 48.70 -24.13 14.77
C CYS A 211 50.18 -23.65 14.79
N PRO A 212 50.63 -22.70 13.94
CA PRO A 212 51.99 -22.19 14.04
C PRO A 212 52.20 -21.36 15.32
N THR A 213 53.41 -21.37 15.87
CA THR A 213 53.80 -20.51 17.01
C THR A 213 54.32 -19.15 16.56
N THR A 214 54.85 -19.06 15.34
CA THR A 214 55.32 -17.80 14.73
C THR A 214 54.89 -17.70 13.27
N PHE A 215 54.80 -16.49 12.75
CA PHE A 215 54.55 -16.25 11.34
C PHE A 215 55.33 -15.03 10.83
N THR A 216 56.02 -15.22 9.70
CA THR A 216 56.75 -14.14 9.01
C THR A 216 55.90 -13.59 7.87
N ILE A 217 55.56 -12.31 7.91
CA ILE A 217 54.94 -11.63 6.76
C ILE A 217 55.97 -11.52 5.63
N PRO A 218 55.73 -12.09 4.44
CA PRO A 218 56.68 -12.04 3.32
C PRO A 218 56.93 -10.61 2.82
N ALA A 219 58.09 -10.38 2.19
CA ALA A 219 58.50 -9.05 1.72
C ALA A 219 57.55 -8.46 0.67
N GLY A 220 56.88 -9.31 -0.12
CA GLY A 220 55.98 -8.90 -1.19
C GLY A 220 54.53 -8.63 -0.77
N VAL A 221 54.14 -8.98 0.47
CA VAL A 221 52.76 -8.81 0.94
C VAL A 221 52.50 -7.34 1.28
N THR A 222 51.58 -6.73 0.55
CA THR A 222 51.16 -5.33 0.71
C THR A 222 49.81 -5.17 1.40
N SER A 223 49.03 -6.25 1.48
CA SER A 223 47.76 -6.35 2.19
C SER A 223 47.61 -7.76 2.75
N ILE A 224 47.15 -7.90 3.99
CA ILE A 224 46.86 -9.18 4.62
C ILE A 224 45.41 -9.21 5.09
N SER A 225 44.69 -10.29 4.75
CA SER A 225 43.34 -10.50 5.26
C SER A 225 43.39 -10.70 6.78
N PRO A 226 42.55 -10.00 7.56
CA PRO A 226 42.49 -10.19 9.01
C PRO A 226 41.99 -11.60 9.41
N LEU A 227 41.45 -12.36 8.45
CA LEU A 227 40.89 -13.69 8.66
C LEU A 227 41.81 -14.82 8.19
N VAL A 228 43.05 -14.51 7.79
CA VAL A 228 44.00 -15.50 7.27
C VAL A 228 44.29 -16.62 8.30
N PHE A 229 44.29 -16.30 9.60
CA PHE A 229 44.49 -17.21 10.73
C PHE A 229 43.23 -17.33 11.62
N PHE A 230 42.04 -17.18 11.06
CA PHE A 230 40.81 -17.35 11.84
C PHE A 230 40.81 -18.71 12.57
N GLY A 231 40.41 -18.76 13.84
CA GLY A 231 40.45 -19.95 14.68
C GLY A 231 41.84 -20.40 15.17
N ASN A 232 42.94 -19.71 14.82
CA ASN A 232 44.24 -19.97 15.45
C ASN A 232 44.23 -19.61 16.95
N THR A 233 45.01 -20.35 17.73
CA THR A 233 45.14 -20.16 19.19
C THR A 233 46.59 -20.17 19.68
N THR A 234 47.57 -20.25 18.77
CA THR A 234 48.96 -20.64 19.11
C THR A 234 50.00 -19.59 18.77
N ILE A 235 49.75 -18.64 17.84
CA ILE A 235 50.79 -17.68 17.45
C ILE A 235 51.16 -16.80 18.65
N GLU A 236 52.43 -16.81 19.03
CA GLU A 236 53.00 -16.03 20.12
C GLU A 236 53.72 -14.78 19.61
N SER A 237 54.22 -14.79 18.37
CA SER A 237 54.87 -13.63 17.77
C SER A 237 54.81 -13.62 16.24
N TYR A 238 54.71 -12.41 15.68
CA TYR A 238 54.88 -12.14 14.26
C TYR A 238 56.22 -11.47 13.97
N THR A 239 56.77 -11.78 12.80
CA THR A 239 57.90 -11.06 12.22
C THR A 239 57.52 -10.55 10.83
N VAL A 240 58.31 -9.62 10.29
CA VAL A 240 58.15 -9.10 8.93
C VAL A 240 59.48 -9.27 8.21
N ALA A 241 59.44 -9.87 7.02
CA ALA A 241 60.64 -10.09 6.21
C ALA A 241 61.28 -8.75 5.77
N ALA A 242 62.61 -8.75 5.67
CA ALA A 242 63.35 -7.60 5.18
C ALA A 242 62.86 -7.19 3.79
N GLY A 243 62.65 -5.88 3.59
CA GLY A 243 62.15 -5.32 2.33
C GLY A 243 60.63 -5.22 2.20
N ASN A 244 59.84 -5.67 3.20
CA ASN A 244 58.42 -5.37 3.21
C ASN A 244 58.20 -3.85 3.32
N THR A 245 57.31 -3.32 2.48
CA THR A 245 57.03 -1.88 2.37
C THR A 245 55.72 -1.44 3.03
N ALA A 246 54.86 -2.39 3.40
CA ALA A 246 53.53 -2.13 3.95
C ALA A 246 53.47 -2.31 5.47
N TYR A 247 54.31 -3.19 6.04
CA TYR A 247 54.22 -3.61 7.43
C TYR A 247 55.56 -3.60 8.14
N VAL A 248 55.48 -3.49 9.47
CA VAL A 248 56.62 -3.61 10.36
C VAL A 248 56.22 -4.37 11.62
N ALA A 249 57.09 -5.28 12.09
CA ALA A 249 56.91 -5.96 13.37
C ALA A 249 57.71 -5.25 14.48
N ARG A 250 57.08 -5.11 15.66
CA ARG A 250 57.73 -4.66 16.91
C ARG A 250 57.24 -5.54 18.05
N ASN A 251 58.16 -6.20 18.76
CA ASN A 251 57.86 -7.08 19.89
C ASN A 251 56.78 -8.14 19.55
N GLY A 252 56.88 -8.76 18.37
CA GLY A 252 55.92 -9.77 17.92
C GLY A 252 54.58 -9.23 17.42
N VAL A 253 54.35 -7.90 17.42
CA VAL A 253 53.10 -7.27 16.95
C VAL A 253 53.31 -6.61 15.60
N VAL A 254 52.33 -6.73 14.70
CA VAL A 254 52.39 -6.17 13.34
C VAL A 254 51.68 -4.83 13.30
N TYR A 255 52.36 -3.84 12.72
CA TYR A 255 51.85 -2.50 12.46
C TYR A 255 51.94 -2.18 10.98
N SER A 256 51.17 -1.18 10.54
CA SER A 256 51.42 -0.51 9.26
C SER A 256 52.83 0.10 9.23
N GLN A 257 53.38 0.35 8.05
CA GLN A 257 54.75 0.87 7.90
C GLN A 257 54.97 2.22 8.61
N ASP A 258 53.96 3.09 8.58
CA ASP A 258 53.94 4.38 9.30
C ASP A 258 53.59 4.22 10.80
N GLN A 259 53.26 2.99 11.22
CA GLN A 259 52.85 2.59 12.57
C GLN A 259 51.61 3.34 13.09
N SER A 260 50.76 3.85 12.19
CA SER A 260 49.50 4.47 12.56
C SER A 260 48.38 3.44 12.83
N GLU A 261 48.55 2.19 12.40
CA GLU A 261 47.61 1.09 12.61
C GLU A 261 48.32 -0.12 13.26
N LEU A 262 47.70 -0.69 14.30
CA LEU A 262 48.02 -2.03 14.78
C LEU A 262 47.19 -3.03 13.97
N VAL A 263 47.87 -3.85 13.18
CA VAL A 263 47.23 -4.71 12.16
C VAL A 263 46.93 -6.08 12.72
N MET A 264 47.88 -6.71 13.41
CA MET A 264 47.69 -8.03 14.04
C MET A 264 48.45 -8.11 15.36
N TYR A 265 47.77 -8.65 16.36
CA TYR A 265 48.30 -9.01 17.65
C TYR A 265 48.36 -10.54 17.78
N PRO A 266 49.41 -11.12 18.38
CA PRO A 266 49.51 -12.57 18.56
C PRO A 266 48.31 -13.17 19.32
N PHE A 267 47.89 -14.39 18.99
CA PHE A 267 46.76 -15.06 19.67
C PHE A 267 47.12 -15.54 21.09
N ASN A 268 48.34 -16.05 21.26
CA ASN A 268 48.88 -16.54 22.53
C ASN A 268 50.06 -15.70 23.06
N GLY A 269 50.31 -14.52 22.47
CA GLY A 269 51.30 -13.57 22.95
C GLY A 269 50.68 -12.48 23.84
N GLY A 270 51.54 -11.79 24.59
CA GLY A 270 51.13 -10.65 25.43
C GLY A 270 50.40 -11.06 26.70
N THR A 271 51.12 -11.19 27.81
CA THR A 271 50.53 -11.59 29.09
C THR A 271 50.06 -10.37 29.89
N GLY A 272 48.81 -10.44 30.38
CA GLY A 272 48.29 -9.46 31.33
C GLY A 272 47.84 -8.16 30.70
N SER A 273 48.75 -7.22 30.44
CA SER A 273 48.39 -5.87 29.98
C SER A 273 49.19 -5.42 28.77
N PHE A 274 48.53 -4.77 27.81
CA PHE A 274 49.18 -4.19 26.65
C PHE A 274 48.89 -2.69 26.52
N THR A 275 49.93 -1.88 26.33
CA THR A 275 49.79 -0.46 26.04
C THR A 275 50.03 -0.21 24.57
N ILE A 276 48.98 0.27 23.88
CA ILE A 276 49.06 0.62 22.47
C ILE A 276 50.04 1.81 22.30
N PRO A 277 51.02 1.74 21.38
CA PRO A 277 51.95 2.85 21.15
C PRO A 277 51.24 4.17 20.80
N SER A 278 51.77 5.30 21.25
CA SER A 278 51.09 6.61 21.16
C SER A 278 50.90 7.14 19.73
N ASN A 279 51.64 6.63 18.75
CA ASN A 279 51.50 6.94 17.34
C ASN A 279 50.36 6.18 16.66
N VAL A 280 49.89 5.06 17.25
CA VAL A 280 48.78 4.28 16.71
C VAL A 280 47.46 5.03 16.89
N LYS A 281 46.71 5.17 15.80
CA LYS A 281 45.38 5.78 15.74
C LYS A 281 44.28 4.75 15.53
N LYS A 282 44.58 3.64 14.87
CA LYS A 282 43.61 2.60 14.52
C LYS A 282 44.06 1.23 15.04
N ILE A 283 43.11 0.48 15.58
CA ILE A 283 43.25 -0.97 15.76
C ILE A 283 42.53 -1.62 14.58
N GLY A 284 43.22 -2.48 13.82
CA GLY A 284 42.69 -3.14 12.64
C GLY A 284 41.56 -4.13 12.94
N ASP A 285 40.91 -4.59 11.88
CA ASP A 285 39.85 -5.59 11.96
C ASP A 285 40.42 -6.89 12.52
N TYR A 286 39.73 -7.52 13.48
CA TYR A 286 40.13 -8.76 14.15
C TYR A 286 41.55 -8.76 14.74
N ALA A 287 42.16 -7.59 14.96
CA ALA A 287 43.57 -7.49 15.35
C ALA A 287 43.92 -8.25 16.65
N PHE A 288 42.99 -8.33 17.61
CA PHE A 288 43.11 -9.09 18.86
C PHE A 288 42.13 -10.28 18.94
N TYR A 289 41.61 -10.74 17.79
CA TYR A 289 40.68 -11.87 17.72
C TYR A 289 41.18 -13.04 18.57
N ASN A 290 40.31 -13.57 19.42
CA ASN A 290 40.54 -14.76 20.24
C ASN A 290 41.86 -14.75 21.05
N ASN A 291 42.43 -13.57 21.31
CA ASN A 291 43.59 -13.48 22.20
C ASN A 291 43.11 -13.75 23.63
N VAL A 292 43.46 -14.91 24.17
CA VAL A 292 43.01 -15.34 25.51
C VAL A 292 43.94 -14.91 26.64
N SER A 293 45.15 -14.46 26.31
CA SER A 293 46.24 -14.15 27.25
C SER A 293 46.24 -12.69 27.73
N LEU A 294 45.62 -11.79 26.97
CA LEU A 294 45.51 -10.36 27.27
C LEU A 294 44.31 -10.09 28.18
N ASN A 295 44.58 -9.58 29.39
CA ASN A 295 43.55 -9.21 30.35
C ASN A 295 43.10 -7.76 30.19
N THR A 296 44.02 -6.83 29.89
CA THR A 296 43.73 -5.39 29.83
C THR A 296 44.47 -4.69 28.70
N VAL A 297 43.87 -3.64 28.15
CA VAL A 297 44.46 -2.84 27.08
C VAL A 297 44.38 -1.34 27.44
N ASN A 298 45.49 -0.62 27.24
CA ASN A 298 45.52 0.84 27.29
C ASN A 298 45.55 1.40 25.86
N PHE A 299 44.48 2.09 25.48
CA PHE A 299 44.25 2.60 24.13
C PHE A 299 45.09 3.83 23.75
N SER A 300 45.78 4.50 24.69
CA SER A 300 46.66 5.66 24.42
C SER A 300 46.03 6.78 23.56
N ASN A 301 46.25 6.73 22.24
CA ASN A 301 45.83 7.72 21.23
C ASN A 301 44.91 7.14 20.15
N VAL A 302 44.43 5.90 20.33
CA VAL A 302 43.51 5.25 19.40
C VAL A 302 42.19 6.03 19.32
N THR A 303 41.75 6.25 18.09
CA THR A 303 40.48 6.92 17.77
C THR A 303 39.47 5.96 17.14
N THR A 304 39.95 4.88 16.51
CA THR A 304 39.12 3.94 15.73
C THR A 304 39.45 2.49 16.10
N LEU A 305 38.41 1.69 16.36
CA LEU A 305 38.49 0.25 16.51
C LEU A 305 37.90 -0.42 15.27
N GLY A 306 38.59 -1.40 14.69
CA GLY A 306 38.12 -2.18 13.54
C GLY A 306 36.95 -3.11 13.87
N GLU A 307 36.40 -3.72 12.83
CA GLU A 307 35.41 -4.79 12.92
C GLU A 307 36.00 -5.97 13.71
N GLY A 308 35.30 -6.44 14.74
CA GLY A 308 35.76 -7.56 15.57
C GLY A 308 37.13 -7.36 16.22
N ALA A 309 37.61 -6.12 16.39
CA ALA A 309 38.97 -5.82 16.86
C ALA A 309 39.42 -6.64 18.08
N PHE A 310 38.50 -6.94 19.01
CA PHE A 310 38.67 -7.77 20.21
C PHE A 310 37.63 -8.90 20.27
N TYR A 311 37.20 -9.43 19.13
CA TYR A 311 36.23 -10.52 19.07
C TYR A 311 36.76 -11.74 19.83
N MET A 312 36.01 -12.22 20.82
CA MET A 312 36.35 -13.35 21.70
C MET A 312 37.66 -13.18 22.49
N SER A 313 38.17 -11.95 22.69
CA SER A 313 39.39 -11.75 23.49
C SER A 313 39.15 -12.02 24.98
N GLY A 314 40.24 -12.36 25.69
CA GLY A 314 40.31 -12.64 27.12
C GLY A 314 40.28 -11.41 28.03
N LEU A 315 39.90 -10.24 27.49
CA LEU A 315 39.80 -8.99 28.24
C LEU A 315 38.92 -9.19 29.48
N SER A 316 39.40 -8.72 30.63
CA SER A 316 38.76 -8.96 31.92
C SER A 316 38.70 -7.71 32.79
N GLY A 317 37.77 -7.73 33.75
CA GLY A 317 37.58 -6.61 34.66
C GLY A 317 36.96 -5.39 33.99
N THR A 318 37.53 -4.20 34.24
CA THR A 318 37.03 -2.93 33.71
C THR A 318 37.65 -2.60 32.35
N LEU A 319 36.83 -2.56 31.30
CA LEU A 319 37.17 -1.98 30.01
C LEU A 319 36.83 -0.49 29.98
N THR A 320 37.81 0.37 29.72
CA THR A 320 37.62 1.82 29.57
C THR A 320 37.87 2.25 28.12
N LEU A 321 36.82 2.70 27.43
CA LEU A 321 36.91 3.32 26.12
C LEU A 321 37.11 4.83 26.30
N SER A 322 38.29 5.33 25.98
CA SER A 322 38.65 6.73 26.26
C SER A 322 37.85 7.77 25.46
N ASP A 323 37.91 9.04 25.88
CA ASP A 323 37.31 10.19 25.16
C ASP A 323 37.81 10.36 23.72
N LYS A 324 38.93 9.72 23.34
CA LYS A 324 39.49 9.79 21.99
C LYS A 324 38.85 8.79 21.03
N ILE A 325 38.28 7.69 21.53
CA ILE A 325 37.66 6.66 20.69
C ILE A 325 36.32 7.21 20.21
N SER A 326 36.26 7.54 18.92
CA SER A 326 35.07 8.09 18.27
C SER A 326 34.32 7.05 17.43
N GLU A 327 34.99 5.97 17.04
CA GLU A 327 34.48 4.95 16.11
C GLU A 327 34.86 3.53 16.57
N ALA A 328 33.92 2.61 16.42
CA ALA A 328 34.17 1.17 16.52
C ALA A 328 33.43 0.42 15.41
N GLY A 329 34.08 -0.59 14.85
CA GLY A 329 33.47 -1.52 13.91
C GLY A 329 32.48 -2.45 14.61
N ASN A 330 31.71 -3.18 13.80
CA ASN A 330 30.71 -4.13 14.30
C ASN A 330 31.37 -5.19 15.19
N PHE A 331 30.65 -5.61 16.23
CA PHE A 331 31.02 -6.69 17.15
C PHE A 331 32.44 -6.61 17.71
N ALA A 332 32.97 -5.38 17.86
CA ALA A 332 34.35 -5.13 18.27
C ALA A 332 34.77 -5.85 19.56
N PHE A 333 33.86 -6.13 20.48
CA PHE A 333 34.12 -6.86 21.74
C PHE A 333 33.21 -8.08 21.92
N GLN A 334 32.53 -8.56 20.86
CA GLN A 334 31.60 -9.67 20.98
C GLN A 334 32.30 -10.90 21.58
N GLY A 335 31.66 -11.56 22.55
CA GLY A 335 32.19 -12.75 23.20
C GLY A 335 33.33 -12.50 24.18
N CYS A 336 33.66 -11.25 24.54
CA CYS A 336 34.58 -10.97 25.65
C CYS A 336 33.93 -11.30 27.00
N THR A 337 33.87 -12.58 27.34
CA THR A 337 33.06 -13.10 28.47
C THR A 337 33.59 -12.70 29.85
N LYS A 338 34.85 -12.28 29.97
CA LYS A 338 35.49 -11.94 31.26
C LYS A 338 35.41 -10.45 31.62
N ILE A 339 34.92 -9.59 30.72
CA ILE A 339 34.70 -8.16 31.02
C ILE A 339 33.56 -8.06 32.03
N THR A 340 33.79 -7.35 33.15
CA THR A 340 32.79 -7.15 34.20
C THR A 340 32.20 -5.74 34.20
N THR A 341 32.96 -4.74 33.74
CA THR A 341 32.50 -3.35 33.67
C THR A 341 32.93 -2.70 32.36
N VAL A 342 32.00 -2.00 31.71
CA VAL A 342 32.30 -1.19 30.51
C VAL A 342 32.11 0.28 30.85
N LYS A 343 33.12 1.10 30.55
CA LYS A 343 33.07 2.56 30.71
C LYS A 343 33.30 3.26 29.39
N PHE A 344 32.30 3.97 28.89
CA PHE A 344 32.41 4.80 27.69
C PHE A 344 32.89 6.21 28.05
N GLY A 345 33.79 6.74 27.23
CA GLY A 345 34.16 8.16 27.25
C GLY A 345 33.17 9.03 26.48
N LYS A 346 33.59 10.26 26.18
CA LYS A 346 32.80 11.29 25.49
C LYS A 346 32.93 11.29 23.96
N GLY A 347 33.91 10.55 23.43
CA GLY A 347 34.24 10.51 22.00
C GLY A 347 33.16 9.85 21.15
N MET A 348 32.73 8.65 21.54
CA MET A 348 31.71 7.88 20.84
C MET A 348 30.30 8.40 21.15
N LYS A 349 29.46 8.54 20.11
CA LYS A 349 28.04 8.97 20.25
C LYS A 349 27.04 7.83 20.19
N GLU A 350 27.43 6.73 19.53
CA GLU A 350 26.63 5.54 19.32
C GLU A 350 27.54 4.31 19.34
N SER A 351 27.09 3.24 20.00
CA SER A 351 27.79 1.95 19.97
C SER A 351 27.56 1.22 18.64
N ALA A 352 28.51 0.38 18.24
CA ALA A 352 28.40 -0.41 17.02
C ALA A 352 27.39 -1.58 17.16
N TYR A 353 26.97 -2.15 16.02
CA TYR A 353 26.16 -3.37 15.97
C TYR A 353 26.83 -4.50 16.75
N SER A 354 26.10 -5.18 17.66
CA SER A 354 26.57 -6.32 18.45
C SER A 354 27.86 -6.08 19.25
N MET A 355 28.21 -4.81 19.57
CA MET A 355 29.52 -4.45 20.10
C MET A 355 29.96 -5.27 21.32
N PHE A 356 29.04 -5.54 22.26
CA PHE A 356 29.26 -6.36 23.47
C PHE A 356 28.34 -7.59 23.52
N GLU A 357 27.90 -8.09 22.37
CA GLU A 357 27.06 -9.28 22.33
C GLU A 357 27.77 -10.47 23.00
N LYS A 358 27.05 -11.27 23.79
CA LYS A 358 27.56 -12.42 24.56
C LYS A 358 28.74 -12.10 25.47
N CYS A 359 28.91 -10.85 25.90
CA CYS A 359 29.81 -10.50 27.00
C CYS A 359 29.17 -10.87 28.34
N THR A 360 29.12 -12.17 28.62
CA THR A 360 28.32 -12.75 29.71
C THR A 360 28.76 -12.32 31.10
N GLY A 361 29.96 -11.78 31.28
CA GLY A 361 30.49 -11.29 32.55
C GLY A 361 30.09 -9.86 32.94
N ILE A 362 29.51 -9.07 32.03
CA ILE A 362 29.23 -7.65 32.30
C ILE A 362 28.16 -7.53 33.38
N THR A 363 28.49 -6.83 34.46
CA THR A 363 27.58 -6.50 35.57
C THR A 363 27.28 -5.00 35.68
N SER A 364 28.13 -4.14 35.10
CA SER A 364 27.98 -2.68 35.18
C SER A 364 28.37 -1.98 33.88
N ILE A 365 27.61 -0.92 33.53
CA ILE A 365 27.81 -0.12 32.32
C ILE A 365 27.78 1.37 32.73
N ASP A 366 28.84 2.10 32.39
CA ASP A 366 28.86 3.56 32.39
C ASP A 366 28.76 4.05 30.94
N PHE A 367 27.60 4.60 30.58
CA PHE A 367 27.27 5.03 29.22
C PHE A 367 28.01 6.28 28.73
N GLY A 368 28.68 7.04 29.62
CA GLY A 368 29.49 8.19 29.24
C GLY A 368 28.78 9.19 28.30
N GLY A 369 29.40 9.44 27.14
CA GLY A 369 28.91 10.38 26.14
C GLY A 369 27.92 9.82 25.11
N LEU A 370 27.44 8.59 25.28
CA LEU A 370 26.52 7.95 24.34
C LEU A 370 25.14 8.62 24.30
N THR A 371 24.56 8.62 23.11
CA THR A 371 23.23 9.17 22.79
C THR A 371 22.31 8.16 22.09
N SER A 372 22.88 7.06 21.58
CA SER A 372 22.18 5.92 20.95
C SER A 372 22.98 4.64 21.21
N LEU A 373 22.35 3.49 21.01
CA LEU A 373 22.99 2.17 21.04
C LEU A 373 22.72 1.44 19.72
N GLY A 374 23.74 0.79 19.18
CA GLY A 374 23.61 -0.10 18.05
C GLY A 374 22.77 -1.34 18.37
N MET A 375 22.14 -1.91 17.36
CA MET A 375 21.35 -3.13 17.50
C MET A 375 22.18 -4.25 18.17
N ARG A 376 21.57 -4.99 19.10
CA ARG A 376 22.18 -6.11 19.85
C ARG A 376 23.41 -5.77 20.71
N THR A 377 23.66 -4.48 21.01
CA THR A 377 24.88 -4.05 21.73
C THR A 377 25.17 -4.89 22.98
N PHE A 378 24.17 -5.18 23.82
CA PHE A 378 24.34 -5.96 25.06
C PHE A 378 23.55 -7.28 25.04
N LEU A 379 23.26 -7.82 23.85
CA LEU A 379 22.51 -9.07 23.74
C LEU A 379 23.27 -10.20 24.46
N GLY A 380 22.59 -10.94 25.34
CA GLY A 380 23.18 -12.07 26.06
C GLY A 380 24.21 -11.68 27.13
N CYS A 381 24.19 -10.43 27.62
CA CYS A 381 24.98 -10.02 28.79
C CYS A 381 24.35 -10.57 30.08
N ASN A 382 24.48 -11.89 30.29
CA ASN A 382 23.75 -12.67 31.27
C ASN A 382 24.07 -12.37 32.75
N SER A 383 25.02 -11.47 33.05
CA SER A 383 25.34 -11.06 34.42
C SER A 383 24.81 -9.68 34.80
N LEU A 384 24.16 -8.96 33.88
CA LEU A 384 23.48 -7.70 34.20
C LEU A 384 22.26 -8.00 35.09
N VAL A 385 22.20 -7.35 36.25
CA VAL A 385 21.07 -7.46 37.20
C VAL A 385 20.21 -6.20 37.19
N GLU A 386 20.86 -5.03 37.13
CA GLU A 386 20.21 -3.74 37.09
C GLU A 386 20.87 -2.86 36.04
N VAL A 387 20.06 -2.18 35.22
CA VAL A 387 20.53 -1.23 34.23
C VAL A 387 19.75 0.07 34.34
N THR A 388 20.48 1.18 34.46
CA THR A 388 19.92 2.54 34.35
C THR A 388 20.52 3.25 33.15
N VAL A 389 19.71 3.47 32.11
CA VAL A 389 20.08 4.20 30.90
C VAL A 389 19.86 5.71 31.13
N PRO A 390 20.86 6.57 30.85
CA PRO A 390 20.78 8.01 31.10
C PRO A 390 19.79 8.72 30.19
N ALA A 391 19.39 9.94 30.58
CA ALA A 391 18.45 10.78 29.83
C ALA A 391 18.97 11.24 28.45
N THR A 392 20.27 11.09 28.18
CA THR A 392 20.90 11.39 26.89
C THR A 392 20.53 10.39 25.81
N ILE A 393 20.17 9.16 26.18
CA ILE A 393 19.80 8.09 25.24
C ILE A 393 18.28 8.05 25.11
N LYS A 394 17.79 8.41 23.91
CA LYS A 394 16.35 8.51 23.61
C LYS A 394 15.80 7.35 22.79
N SER A 395 16.66 6.69 22.02
CA SER A 395 16.30 5.62 21.09
C SER A 395 17.53 4.78 20.73
N TRP A 396 17.31 3.59 20.18
CA TRP A 396 18.31 2.68 19.63
C TRP A 396 17.66 1.78 18.56
N GLU A 397 18.43 0.89 17.91
CA GLU A 397 17.96 0.13 16.73
C GLU A 397 17.22 -1.20 17.01
N GLY A 398 17.42 -1.85 18.17
CA GLY A 398 16.70 -3.08 18.55
C GLY A 398 17.52 -4.17 19.24
N SER A 399 16.83 -5.09 19.91
CA SER A 399 17.38 -6.24 20.64
C SER A 399 18.53 -5.91 21.60
N VAL A 400 18.60 -4.68 22.14
CA VAL A 400 19.80 -4.18 22.83
C VAL A 400 20.13 -5.01 24.07
N PHE A 401 19.13 -5.35 24.89
CA PHE A 401 19.27 -6.15 26.11
C PHE A 401 18.62 -7.53 25.98
N ASN A 402 18.41 -8.00 24.75
CA ASN A 402 17.79 -9.29 24.50
C ASN A 402 18.60 -10.40 25.20
N SER A 403 17.90 -11.37 25.78
CA SER A 403 18.50 -12.50 26.49
C SER A 403 19.39 -12.10 27.66
N CYS A 404 19.24 -10.91 28.25
CA CYS A 404 19.89 -10.60 29.53
C CYS A 404 19.17 -11.33 30.67
N GLN A 405 19.43 -12.63 30.80
CA GLN A 405 18.59 -13.53 31.59
C GLN A 405 18.48 -13.18 33.09
N LYS A 406 19.51 -12.55 33.67
CA LYS A 406 19.54 -12.12 35.08
C LYS A 406 19.08 -10.67 35.30
N LEU A 407 18.68 -9.95 34.26
CA LEU A 407 18.25 -8.55 34.38
C LEU A 407 16.92 -8.51 35.12
N VAL A 408 16.92 -7.97 36.34
CA VAL A 408 15.74 -7.83 37.22
C VAL A 408 15.12 -6.45 37.06
N THR A 409 15.96 -5.42 36.98
CA THR A 409 15.49 -4.02 36.97
C THR A 409 16.05 -3.24 35.78
N PHE A 410 15.17 -2.58 35.04
CA PHE A 410 15.53 -1.70 33.93
C PHE A 410 14.92 -0.30 34.11
N ARG A 411 15.74 0.74 34.03
CA ARG A 411 15.32 2.16 34.08
C ARG A 411 15.80 2.91 32.83
N GLY A 412 14.87 3.33 31.98
CA GLY A 412 15.14 4.12 30.78
C GLY A 412 14.77 5.59 30.99
N MET A 413 15.68 6.40 31.54
CA MET A 413 15.35 7.76 32.02
C MET A 413 14.96 8.74 30.90
N GLY A 414 15.55 8.58 29.71
CA GLY A 414 15.24 9.39 28.52
C GLY A 414 14.60 8.61 27.38
N LEU A 415 14.40 7.29 27.55
CA LEU A 415 14.02 6.39 26.48
C LEU A 415 12.60 6.69 25.99
N GLU A 416 12.48 7.07 24.72
CA GLU A 416 11.21 7.39 24.08
C GLU A 416 10.64 6.18 23.30
N TYR A 417 11.49 5.22 22.94
CA TYR A 417 11.12 4.06 22.12
C TYR A 417 11.70 2.79 22.71
N VAL A 418 10.84 1.79 22.93
CA VAL A 418 11.27 0.40 23.15
C VAL A 418 10.95 -0.35 21.88
N THR A 419 11.98 -0.78 21.19
CA THR A 419 11.97 -1.37 19.85
C THR A 419 11.90 -2.88 19.87
N TYR A 420 12.00 -3.49 18.69
CA TYR A 420 11.82 -4.92 18.50
C TYR A 420 12.73 -5.74 19.41
N ALA A 421 12.13 -6.65 20.18
CA ALA A 421 12.81 -7.66 20.99
C ALA A 421 13.88 -7.14 21.98
N ASP A 422 13.81 -5.86 22.38
CA ASP A 422 14.84 -5.22 23.21
C ASP A 422 15.12 -5.91 24.53
N PHE A 423 14.09 -6.46 25.17
CA PHE A 423 14.17 -7.20 26.42
C PHE A 423 13.67 -8.63 26.26
N ALA A 424 13.50 -9.12 25.03
CA ALA A 424 13.01 -10.47 24.84
C ALA A 424 13.92 -11.48 25.57
N GLN A 425 13.34 -12.50 26.21
CA GLN A 425 14.06 -13.52 26.98
C GLN A 425 14.83 -12.99 28.20
N CYS A 426 14.47 -11.81 28.74
CA CYS A 426 14.92 -11.37 30.06
C CYS A 426 14.09 -12.08 31.15
N TYR A 427 14.44 -13.32 31.46
CA TYR A 427 13.62 -14.20 32.29
C TYR A 427 13.40 -13.67 33.73
N ALA A 428 14.38 -12.95 34.29
CA ALA A 428 14.30 -12.38 35.64
C ALA A 428 13.66 -10.98 35.71
N LEU A 429 13.26 -10.37 34.59
CA LEU A 429 12.85 -8.95 34.56
C LEU A 429 11.51 -8.75 35.25
N THR A 430 11.49 -7.97 36.34
CA THR A 430 10.30 -7.65 37.13
C THR A 430 9.98 -6.16 37.12
N ASP A 431 11.00 -5.32 37.20
CA ASP A 431 10.85 -3.89 37.49
C ASP A 431 11.31 -3.04 36.29
N VAL A 432 10.34 -2.51 35.54
CA VAL A 432 10.59 -1.70 34.35
C VAL A 432 10.07 -0.27 34.55
N TYR A 433 10.98 0.71 34.48
CA TYR A 433 10.65 2.14 34.62
C TYR A 433 10.98 2.94 33.36
N LEU A 434 9.96 3.49 32.71
CA LEU A 434 10.03 4.15 31.41
C LEU A 434 9.28 5.49 31.40
N PRO A 435 9.77 6.54 32.10
CA PRO A 435 9.02 7.79 32.32
C PRO A 435 8.76 8.63 31.07
N LYS A 436 9.47 8.38 29.96
CA LYS A 436 9.40 9.16 28.71
C LYS A 436 8.94 8.35 27.50
N VAL A 437 8.61 7.07 27.68
CA VAL A 437 8.28 6.20 26.55
C VAL A 437 7.04 6.69 25.80
N LYS A 438 7.16 6.72 24.48
CA LYS A 438 6.12 7.06 23.51
C LYS A 438 5.63 5.80 22.83
N GLU A 439 6.53 4.94 22.38
CA GLU A 439 6.15 3.75 21.61
C GLU A 439 6.87 2.51 22.13
N ILE A 440 6.12 1.42 22.28
CA ILE A 440 6.62 0.08 22.62
C ILE A 440 6.22 -0.84 21.48
N TYR A 441 7.22 -1.37 20.79
CA TYR A 441 7.03 -2.17 19.59
C TYR A 441 6.93 -3.66 19.91
N ARG A 442 6.59 -4.39 18.86
CA ARG A 442 6.47 -5.85 18.80
C ARG A 442 7.58 -6.56 19.57
N GLN A 443 7.16 -7.52 20.41
CA GLN A 443 8.05 -8.44 21.13
C GLN A 443 9.07 -7.78 22.06
N ALA A 444 8.92 -6.48 22.36
CA ALA A 444 9.81 -5.74 23.26
C ALA A 444 10.13 -6.50 24.56
N PHE A 445 9.13 -7.14 25.17
CA PHE A 445 9.23 -7.96 26.38
C PHE A 445 8.73 -9.39 26.17
N ALA A 446 8.95 -9.95 24.98
CA ALA A 446 8.59 -11.34 24.70
C ALA A 446 9.34 -12.31 25.63
N ASN A 447 8.68 -13.36 26.09
CA ASN A 447 9.28 -14.36 27.00
C ASN A 447 9.93 -13.76 28.25
N CYS A 448 9.28 -12.76 28.87
CA CYS A 448 9.66 -12.20 30.19
C CYS A 448 8.67 -12.69 31.26
N PRO A 449 8.73 -13.97 31.69
CA PRO A 449 7.71 -14.58 32.56
C PRO A 449 7.58 -13.90 33.94
N SER A 450 8.65 -13.25 34.43
CA SER A 450 8.66 -12.56 35.72
C SER A 450 8.01 -11.17 35.69
N LEU A 451 7.82 -10.57 34.50
CA LEU A 451 7.20 -9.26 34.38
C LEU A 451 5.68 -9.39 34.48
N LYS A 452 5.13 -9.22 35.68
CA LYS A 452 3.68 -9.40 35.91
C LYS A 452 2.85 -8.14 35.71
N GLN A 453 3.45 -6.96 35.87
CA GLN A 453 2.75 -5.70 35.72
C GLN A 453 3.69 -4.58 35.28
N ILE A 454 3.12 -3.56 34.64
CA ILE A 454 3.85 -2.35 34.27
C ILE A 454 2.93 -1.13 34.27
N THR A 455 3.46 0.03 34.67
CA THR A 455 2.79 1.32 34.52
C THR A 455 3.46 2.13 33.41
N LEU A 456 2.67 2.52 32.41
CA LEU A 456 3.10 3.32 31.27
C LEU A 456 2.72 4.80 31.47
N PRO A 457 3.61 5.76 31.13
CA PRO A 457 3.38 7.18 31.36
C PRO A 457 2.31 7.78 30.44
N ALA A 458 1.86 8.99 30.76
CA ALA A 458 0.94 9.76 29.90
C ALA A 458 1.53 10.11 28.52
N SER A 459 2.87 10.00 28.36
CA SER A 459 3.54 10.19 27.07
C SER A 459 3.35 9.03 26.09
N THR A 460 2.89 7.87 26.56
CA THR A 460 2.69 6.68 25.71
C THR A 460 1.68 6.98 24.61
N GLN A 461 2.00 6.60 23.38
CA GLN A 461 1.22 6.85 22.16
C GLN A 461 0.86 5.56 21.44
N PHE A 462 1.69 4.53 21.60
CA PHE A 462 1.51 3.22 20.97
C PHE A 462 2.16 2.11 21.81
N VAL A 463 1.45 0.99 21.93
CA VAL A 463 1.96 -0.27 22.44
C VAL A 463 1.46 -1.35 21.49
N ASP A 464 2.39 -2.10 20.90
CA ASP A 464 2.05 -3.25 20.07
C ASP A 464 1.34 -4.33 20.91
N GLU A 465 0.38 -5.05 20.34
CA GLU A 465 -0.38 -6.07 21.09
C GLU A 465 0.49 -7.21 21.64
N ASN A 466 1.63 -7.46 20.99
CA ASN A 466 2.60 -8.51 21.33
C ASN A 466 3.86 -7.91 22.00
N ALA A 467 3.80 -6.66 22.47
CA ALA A 467 4.91 -6.06 23.22
C ALA A 467 5.17 -6.79 24.54
N PHE A 468 4.12 -7.33 25.17
CA PHE A 468 4.14 -8.02 26.46
C PHE A 468 3.46 -9.39 26.35
N ALA A 469 3.79 -10.31 27.26
CA ALA A 469 3.05 -11.57 27.39
C ALA A 469 1.56 -11.31 27.74
N LYS A 470 0.69 -12.27 27.42
CA LYS A 470 -0.78 -12.09 27.51
C LYS A 470 -1.27 -11.86 28.94
N ASP A 471 -0.58 -12.39 29.94
CA ASP A 471 -0.92 -12.32 31.37
C ASP A 471 -0.41 -11.04 32.08
N VAL A 472 0.37 -10.20 31.39
CA VAL A 472 0.91 -8.96 31.99
C VAL A 472 -0.18 -7.92 32.15
N VAL A 473 -0.30 -7.35 33.36
CA VAL A 473 -1.22 -6.25 33.66
C VAL A 473 -0.59 -4.91 33.30
N ILE A 474 -1.19 -4.20 32.35
CA ILE A 474 -0.68 -2.90 31.88
C ILE A 474 -1.59 -1.77 32.35
N THR A 475 -1.04 -0.88 33.19
CA THR A 475 -1.69 0.38 33.57
C THR A 475 -1.16 1.49 32.67
N CYS A 476 -2.00 2.04 31.78
CA CYS A 476 -1.60 3.12 30.88
C CYS A 476 -2.19 4.46 31.31
N ASN A 477 -1.33 5.42 31.66
CA ASN A 477 -1.76 6.75 32.12
C ASN A 477 -2.23 7.68 31.00
N ASN A 478 -2.14 7.27 29.73
CA ASN A 478 -2.75 8.00 28.61
C ASN A 478 -4.18 7.51 28.33
N ASN A 479 -5.16 8.23 28.87
CA ASN A 479 -6.58 7.93 28.74
C ASN A 479 -7.17 8.15 27.33
N GLN A 480 -6.38 8.66 26.37
CA GLN A 480 -6.82 8.85 24.98
C GLN A 480 -6.61 7.62 24.10
N LEU A 481 -5.83 6.63 24.58
CA LEU A 481 -5.57 5.39 23.86
C LEU A 481 -6.69 4.39 24.09
N VAL A 482 -6.98 3.59 23.06
CA VAL A 482 -7.91 2.47 23.10
C VAL A 482 -7.08 1.19 23.21
N ARG A 483 -7.50 0.26 24.07
CA ARG A 483 -6.91 -1.08 24.15
C ARG A 483 -7.33 -1.91 22.93
N PHE A 484 -6.40 -2.64 22.35
CA PHE A 484 -6.65 -3.57 21.24
C PHE A 484 -5.80 -4.83 21.41
N GLY A 485 -6.21 -5.91 20.75
CA GLY A 485 -5.53 -7.21 20.88
C GLY A 485 -5.44 -7.69 22.33
N TYR A 486 -4.36 -8.43 22.64
CA TYR A 486 -4.11 -8.88 24.01
C TYR A 486 -3.72 -7.72 24.93
N ASN A 487 -2.67 -6.98 24.56
CA ASN A 487 -2.06 -5.97 25.43
C ASN A 487 -1.66 -4.69 24.70
N GLY A 488 -2.28 -4.44 23.55
CA GLY A 488 -1.98 -3.29 22.70
C GLY A 488 -2.72 -2.03 23.14
N PHE A 489 -2.09 -0.87 22.94
CA PHE A 489 -2.70 0.44 23.14
C PHE A 489 -2.41 1.33 21.94
N ARG A 490 -3.42 2.02 21.44
CA ARG A 490 -3.22 2.97 20.33
C ARG A 490 -4.27 4.04 20.28
N TYR A 491 -3.95 5.13 19.60
CA TYR A 491 -4.98 6.06 19.15
C TYR A 491 -5.85 5.39 18.08
N ALA A 492 -7.13 5.22 18.39
CA ALA A 492 -8.14 4.75 17.47
C ALA A 492 -9.46 5.49 17.70
N GLU A 493 -10.28 5.59 16.66
CA GLU A 493 -11.65 6.08 16.77
C GLU A 493 -12.63 4.97 16.41
N THR A 494 -13.79 4.96 17.07
CA THR A 494 -14.85 3.99 16.80
C THR A 494 -15.75 4.50 15.68
N ILE A 495 -15.89 3.69 14.62
CA ILE A 495 -16.91 3.83 13.58
C ILE A 495 -17.98 2.77 13.76
N GLN A 496 -19.12 2.95 13.11
CA GLN A 496 -20.23 2.01 13.14
C GLN A 496 -20.61 1.55 11.74
N ILE A 497 -20.62 0.24 11.53
CA ILE A 497 -21.15 -0.39 10.30
C ILE A 497 -22.51 -1.03 10.60
N LYS A 498 -23.42 -1.00 9.63
CA LYS A 498 -24.75 -1.60 9.77
C LYS A 498 -24.94 -2.66 8.69
N GLY A 499 -25.20 -3.89 9.10
CA GLY A 499 -25.37 -5.04 8.20
C GLY A 499 -26.16 -6.18 8.84
N LYS A 500 -26.49 -7.19 8.04
CA LYS A 500 -27.27 -8.36 8.45
C LYS A 500 -26.33 -9.49 8.85
N ARG A 501 -26.47 -10.02 10.08
CA ARG A 501 -25.92 -11.32 10.47
C ARG A 501 -26.89 -12.41 10.00
N ASP A 502 -26.41 -13.32 9.17
CA ASP A 502 -27.21 -14.39 8.56
C ASP A 502 -26.88 -15.73 9.22
N TYR A 503 -27.61 -16.04 10.29
CA TYR A 503 -27.40 -17.27 11.05
C TYR A 503 -27.91 -18.47 10.25
N THR A 504 -28.90 -18.28 9.39
CA THR A 504 -29.39 -19.34 8.51
C THR A 504 -28.27 -19.89 7.63
N LYS A 505 -27.56 -19.01 6.90
CA LYS A 505 -26.42 -19.39 6.07
C LYS A 505 -25.24 -19.94 6.88
N ALA A 506 -25.01 -19.43 8.09
CA ALA A 506 -23.95 -19.93 8.95
C ALA A 506 -24.14 -21.42 9.31
N PHE A 507 -25.36 -21.83 9.65
CA PHE A 507 -25.66 -23.24 9.94
C PHE A 507 -25.67 -24.11 8.67
N GLU A 508 -26.11 -23.59 7.52
CA GLU A 508 -25.96 -24.30 6.24
C GLU A 508 -24.49 -24.59 5.88
N VAL A 509 -23.58 -23.69 6.23
CA VAL A 509 -22.13 -23.90 6.07
C VAL A 509 -21.64 -24.98 7.03
N LEU A 510 -22.08 -24.99 8.29
CA LEU A 510 -21.74 -26.05 9.26
C LEU A 510 -22.10 -27.43 8.72
N ASP A 511 -23.32 -27.59 8.19
CA ASP A 511 -23.78 -28.85 7.61
C ASP A 511 -22.85 -29.32 6.48
N LYS A 512 -22.38 -28.40 5.65
CA LYS A 512 -21.45 -28.69 4.55
C LYS A 512 -20.05 -29.05 5.04
N VAL A 513 -19.54 -28.34 6.04
CA VAL A 513 -18.27 -28.64 6.69
C VAL A 513 -18.31 -30.05 7.28
N ASN A 514 -19.36 -30.39 8.02
CA ASN A 514 -19.49 -31.70 8.64
C ASN A 514 -19.72 -32.82 7.62
N ALA A 515 -20.45 -32.56 6.54
CA ALA A 515 -20.56 -33.50 5.43
C ALA A 515 -19.21 -33.77 4.75
N GLU A 516 -18.38 -32.74 4.57
CA GLU A 516 -17.04 -32.88 3.98
C GLU A 516 -16.08 -33.61 4.92
N ARG A 517 -16.13 -33.30 6.22
CA ARG A 517 -15.36 -34.01 7.26
C ARG A 517 -15.73 -35.50 7.31
N ALA A 518 -17.02 -35.83 7.24
CA ALA A 518 -17.49 -37.21 7.20
C ALA A 518 -16.93 -38.00 6.00
N LYS A 519 -16.86 -37.39 4.80
CA LYS A 519 -16.22 -38.03 3.62
C LYS A 519 -14.74 -38.34 3.83
N ASN A 520 -14.08 -37.60 4.72
CA ASN A 520 -12.67 -37.76 5.07
C ASN A 520 -12.47 -38.57 6.38
N GLY A 521 -13.52 -39.21 6.90
CA GLY A 521 -13.45 -40.05 8.11
C GLY A 521 -13.19 -39.27 9.40
N LEU A 522 -13.62 -38.00 9.47
CA LEU A 522 -13.46 -37.12 10.63
C LEU A 522 -14.78 -36.85 11.34
N ASP A 523 -14.72 -36.68 12.65
CA ASP A 523 -15.87 -36.33 13.48
C ASP A 523 -16.44 -34.96 13.12
N ALA A 524 -17.76 -34.81 13.30
CA ALA A 524 -18.46 -33.55 13.11
C ALA A 524 -17.97 -32.49 14.11
N LEU A 525 -17.80 -31.26 13.64
CA LEU A 525 -17.52 -30.10 14.48
C LEU A 525 -18.82 -29.62 15.14
N THR A 526 -18.70 -29.24 16.41
CA THR A 526 -19.79 -28.60 17.16
C THR A 526 -19.75 -27.09 16.98
N MET A 527 -20.89 -26.46 16.66
CA MET A 527 -20.97 -24.98 16.64
C MET A 527 -20.86 -24.45 18.08
N ASP A 528 -19.73 -23.85 18.45
CA ASP A 528 -19.53 -23.26 19.78
C ASP A 528 -20.13 -21.85 19.84
N THR A 529 -20.85 -21.53 20.93
CA THR A 529 -21.53 -20.24 21.11
C THR A 529 -20.56 -19.06 21.11
N GLY A 530 -19.41 -19.20 21.77
CA GLY A 530 -18.39 -18.15 21.84
C GLY A 530 -17.70 -17.94 20.49
N LEU A 531 -17.33 -19.02 19.80
CA LEU A 531 -16.75 -18.96 18.47
C LEU A 531 -17.75 -18.46 17.43
N LEU A 532 -19.05 -18.80 17.52
CA LEU A 532 -20.08 -18.30 16.61
C LEU A 532 -20.20 -16.77 16.71
N GLU A 533 -20.28 -16.22 17.93
CA GLU A 533 -20.33 -14.75 18.10
C GLU A 533 -19.03 -14.10 17.61
N THR A 534 -17.88 -14.73 17.89
CA THR A 534 -16.57 -14.27 17.41
C THR A 534 -16.54 -14.24 15.88
N ALA A 535 -16.96 -15.30 15.21
CA ALA A 535 -16.99 -15.41 13.77
C ALA A 535 -17.96 -14.38 13.14
N MET A 536 -19.10 -14.11 13.79
CA MET A 536 -20.06 -13.08 13.35
C MET A 536 -19.47 -11.66 13.46
N ILE A 537 -18.71 -11.37 14.51
CA ILE A 537 -17.96 -10.10 14.66
C ILE A 537 -16.88 -10.02 13.57
N ARG A 538 -16.09 -11.09 13.42
CA ARG A 538 -15.02 -11.18 12.43
C ARG A 538 -15.52 -11.02 11.00
N ALA A 539 -16.68 -11.58 10.65
CA ALA A 539 -17.30 -11.38 9.35
C ALA A 539 -17.62 -9.89 9.10
N GLY A 540 -18.18 -9.18 10.08
CA GLY A 540 -18.36 -7.73 10.00
C GLY A 540 -17.04 -6.96 9.83
N GLU A 541 -15.98 -7.41 10.50
CA GLU A 541 -14.63 -6.84 10.37
C GLU A 541 -14.02 -7.09 8.99
N GLN A 542 -14.25 -8.26 8.37
CA GLN A 542 -13.80 -8.57 7.01
C GLN A 542 -14.38 -7.59 5.97
N ALA A 543 -15.58 -7.05 6.21
CA ALA A 543 -16.17 -6.03 5.34
C ALA A 543 -15.41 -4.69 5.38
N VAL A 544 -14.65 -4.44 6.45
CA VAL A 544 -13.84 -3.22 6.65
C VAL A 544 -12.39 -3.45 6.23
N LEU A 545 -11.83 -4.59 6.59
CA LEU A 545 -10.47 -5.03 6.26
C LEU A 545 -10.50 -6.53 6.00
N PHE A 546 -10.29 -6.93 4.74
CA PHE A 546 -10.20 -8.35 4.39
C PHE A 546 -8.77 -8.85 4.67
N SER A 547 -8.55 -9.36 5.87
CA SER A 547 -7.25 -9.79 6.38
C SER A 547 -7.42 -10.66 7.64
N HIS A 548 -6.41 -11.48 7.94
CA HIS A 548 -6.25 -12.10 9.26
C HIS A 548 -5.83 -11.08 10.35
N THR A 549 -5.51 -9.85 9.95
CA THR A 549 -5.43 -8.70 10.86
C THR A 549 -6.82 -8.09 11.05
N ARG A 550 -7.18 -7.79 12.29
CA ARG A 550 -8.41 -7.07 12.66
C ARG A 550 -8.30 -5.59 12.32
N PRO A 551 -9.42 -4.86 12.14
CA PRO A 551 -9.37 -3.46 11.74
C PRO A 551 -8.66 -2.50 12.71
N ASP A 552 -8.56 -2.88 13.98
CA ASP A 552 -7.80 -2.16 15.00
C ASP A 552 -6.29 -2.45 14.95
N GLY A 553 -5.86 -3.38 14.09
CA GLY A 553 -4.49 -3.85 13.92
C GLY A 553 -4.12 -5.07 14.77
N ALA A 554 -5.07 -5.65 15.52
CA ALA A 554 -4.83 -6.85 16.29
C ALA A 554 -4.81 -8.12 15.42
N SER A 555 -4.18 -9.18 15.90
CA SER A 555 -4.29 -10.52 15.33
C SER A 555 -5.73 -11.04 15.43
N CYS A 556 -6.21 -11.79 14.44
CA CYS A 556 -7.52 -12.45 14.53
C CYS A 556 -7.61 -13.38 15.75
N PHE A 557 -6.50 -14.00 16.15
CA PHE A 557 -6.42 -14.87 17.32
C PHE A 557 -6.53 -14.13 18.66
N SER A 558 -6.48 -12.79 18.67
CA SER A 558 -6.83 -12.00 19.85
C SER A 558 -8.34 -11.88 20.08
N ALA A 559 -9.16 -12.19 19.06
CA ALA A 559 -10.61 -12.06 19.16
C ALA A 559 -11.22 -13.08 20.12
N ASN A 560 -10.61 -14.26 20.24
CA ASN A 560 -11.05 -15.31 21.16
C ASN A 560 -9.89 -16.25 21.50
N LYS A 561 -9.65 -16.47 22.80
CA LYS A 561 -8.57 -17.34 23.28
C LYS A 561 -8.71 -18.82 22.87
N ASN A 562 -9.92 -19.27 22.57
CA ASN A 562 -10.22 -20.65 22.15
C ASN A 562 -10.05 -20.85 20.64
N MET A 563 -9.79 -19.77 19.90
CA MET A 563 -9.62 -19.81 18.45
C MET A 563 -8.17 -20.18 18.11
N ASN A 564 -7.99 -21.24 17.32
CA ASN A 564 -6.67 -21.72 16.89
C ASN A 564 -6.46 -21.63 15.37
N ALA A 565 -7.52 -21.46 14.58
CA ALA A 565 -7.42 -21.22 13.14
C ALA A 565 -8.58 -20.33 12.62
N GLU A 566 -8.34 -19.64 11.51
CA GLU A 566 -9.32 -18.81 10.81
C GLU A 566 -9.38 -19.17 9.32
N ASN A 567 -10.58 -19.31 8.77
CA ASN A 567 -10.79 -19.21 7.33
C ASN A 567 -11.62 -17.97 7.04
N VAL A 568 -11.25 -17.22 6.01
CA VAL A 568 -12.01 -16.03 5.58
C VAL A 568 -12.38 -16.14 4.11
N ALA A 569 -13.55 -15.61 3.74
CA ALA A 569 -13.98 -15.51 2.35
C ALA A 569 -14.91 -14.30 2.15
N ILE A 570 -14.98 -13.81 0.92
CA ILE A 570 -15.77 -12.62 0.57
C ILE A 570 -16.42 -12.76 -0.80
N ASN A 571 -17.65 -12.26 -0.90
CA ASN A 571 -18.46 -12.14 -2.11
C ASN A 571 -19.09 -13.45 -2.65
N GLN A 572 -19.15 -14.50 -1.85
CA GLN A 572 -19.89 -15.73 -2.16
C GLN A 572 -21.34 -15.58 -1.73
N SER A 573 -22.29 -15.93 -2.59
CA SER A 573 -23.73 -15.72 -2.34
C SER A 573 -24.42 -16.88 -1.62
N SER A 574 -23.76 -18.04 -1.50
CA SER A 574 -24.33 -19.26 -0.92
C SER A 574 -23.31 -20.04 -0.09
N ALA A 575 -23.82 -20.88 0.82
CA ALA A 575 -23.02 -21.80 1.64
C ALA A 575 -22.21 -22.79 0.78
N THR A 576 -22.73 -23.22 -0.37
CA THR A 576 -22.00 -24.09 -1.31
C THR A 576 -20.83 -23.36 -1.95
N ALA A 577 -21.05 -22.13 -2.42
CA ALA A 577 -20.00 -21.35 -3.08
C ALA A 577 -18.83 -21.06 -2.13
N VAL A 578 -19.12 -20.65 -0.88
CA VAL A 578 -18.06 -20.39 0.11
C VAL A 578 -17.31 -21.65 0.53
N MET A 579 -18.01 -22.78 0.66
CA MET A 579 -17.36 -24.06 0.97
C MET A 579 -16.39 -24.47 -0.15
N ASN A 580 -16.79 -24.33 -1.42
CA ASN A 580 -15.91 -24.63 -2.55
C ASN A 580 -14.65 -23.75 -2.54
N ASP A 581 -14.80 -22.45 -2.27
CA ASP A 581 -13.66 -21.53 -2.21
C ASP A 581 -12.69 -21.88 -1.08
N TRP A 582 -13.19 -22.26 0.10
CA TRP A 582 -12.32 -22.72 1.19
C TRP A 582 -11.64 -24.04 0.86
N MET A 583 -12.31 -25.00 0.24
CA MET A 583 -11.70 -26.28 -0.12
C MET A 583 -10.66 -26.17 -1.25
N ASN A 584 -10.73 -25.11 -2.06
CA ASN A 584 -9.74 -24.80 -3.10
C ASN A 584 -8.47 -24.11 -2.56
N SER A 585 -8.49 -23.64 -1.31
CA SER A 585 -7.31 -23.08 -0.62
C SER A 585 -6.67 -24.15 0.26
N SER A 586 -5.38 -24.42 0.09
CA SER A 586 -4.66 -25.44 0.85
C SER A 586 -4.76 -25.24 2.36
N GLY A 587 -4.48 -24.02 2.85
CA GLY A 587 -4.54 -23.70 4.28
C GLY A 587 -5.97 -23.71 4.85
N HIS A 588 -6.95 -23.22 4.08
CA HIS A 588 -8.34 -23.28 4.54
C HIS A 588 -8.88 -24.71 4.61
N LYS A 589 -8.54 -25.53 3.61
CA LYS A 589 -8.84 -26.96 3.59
C LYS A 589 -8.19 -27.69 4.77
N GLU A 590 -6.93 -27.38 5.08
CA GLU A 590 -6.22 -27.95 6.22
C GLU A 590 -6.94 -27.65 7.55
N ASN A 591 -7.39 -26.42 7.75
CA ASN A 591 -8.15 -26.04 8.94
C ASN A 591 -9.46 -26.84 9.06
N ILE A 592 -10.23 -26.96 7.96
CA ILE A 592 -11.50 -27.71 7.91
C ILE A 592 -11.28 -29.20 8.23
N LEU A 593 -10.20 -29.79 7.71
CA LEU A 593 -9.88 -31.21 7.86
C LEU A 593 -8.96 -31.52 9.05
N SER A 594 -8.69 -30.52 9.90
CA SER A 594 -7.84 -30.71 11.07
C SER A 594 -8.51 -31.64 12.09
N LYS A 595 -7.77 -32.67 12.52
CA LYS A 595 -8.15 -33.55 13.63
C LYS A 595 -8.12 -32.85 14.98
N LYS A 596 -7.38 -31.74 15.09
CA LYS A 596 -7.27 -30.94 16.33
C LYS A 596 -8.51 -30.09 16.58
N ALA A 597 -9.29 -29.79 15.54
CA ALA A 597 -10.52 -29.02 15.66
C ALA A 597 -11.67 -29.92 16.11
N THR A 598 -12.33 -29.53 17.20
CA THR A 598 -13.56 -30.17 17.72
C THR A 598 -14.76 -29.22 17.66
N THR A 599 -14.48 -27.92 17.60
CA THR A 599 -15.49 -26.85 17.62
C THR A 599 -15.25 -25.85 16.50
N ILE A 600 -16.33 -25.19 16.08
CA ILE A 600 -16.33 -24.18 15.03
C ILE A 600 -17.29 -23.05 15.37
N GLY A 601 -16.97 -21.85 14.93
CA GLY A 601 -17.91 -20.74 14.76
C GLY A 601 -17.97 -20.35 13.30
N VAL A 602 -19.18 -20.18 12.75
CA VAL A 602 -19.34 -19.72 11.37
C VAL A 602 -20.03 -18.36 11.35
N GLY A 603 -19.34 -17.36 10.81
CA GLY A 603 -19.82 -16.01 10.64
C GLY A 603 -20.29 -15.75 9.21
N CYS A 604 -21.45 -15.11 9.07
CA CYS A 604 -21.94 -14.61 7.79
C CYS A 604 -22.51 -13.20 7.98
N PHE A 605 -21.89 -12.21 7.34
CA PHE A 605 -22.29 -10.81 7.44
C PHE A 605 -22.53 -10.21 6.05
N TYR A 606 -23.70 -9.61 5.86
CA TYR A 606 -24.11 -8.98 4.62
C TYR A 606 -24.20 -7.46 4.75
N ILE A 607 -23.50 -6.75 3.87
CA ILE A 607 -23.53 -5.30 3.77
C ILE A 607 -23.37 -4.86 2.31
N ASN A 608 -24.26 -3.96 1.85
CA ASN A 608 -24.17 -3.29 0.55
C ASN A 608 -23.98 -4.23 -0.67
N GLY A 609 -24.69 -5.37 -0.71
CA GLY A 609 -24.60 -6.31 -1.82
C GLY A 609 -23.54 -7.40 -1.66
N ILE A 610 -22.71 -7.35 -0.61
CA ILE A 610 -21.58 -8.26 -0.41
C ILE A 610 -21.79 -9.08 0.86
N TYR A 611 -21.53 -10.39 0.74
CA TYR A 611 -21.38 -11.28 1.88
C TYR A 611 -19.91 -11.42 2.27
N THR A 612 -19.66 -11.49 3.56
CA THR A 612 -18.37 -11.81 4.18
C THR A 612 -18.56 -13.00 5.09
N TRP A 613 -17.59 -13.91 5.06
CA TRP A 613 -17.68 -15.23 5.67
C TRP A 613 -16.43 -15.51 6.49
N VAL A 614 -16.61 -16.08 7.67
CA VAL A 614 -15.51 -16.46 8.55
C VAL A 614 -15.79 -17.82 9.19
N GLN A 615 -14.79 -18.69 9.26
CA GLN A 615 -14.79 -19.84 10.16
C GLN A 615 -13.73 -19.62 11.23
N CYS A 616 -14.11 -19.73 12.49
CA CYS A 616 -13.19 -19.75 13.62
C CYS A 616 -13.17 -21.17 14.17
N PHE A 617 -12.02 -21.85 14.14
CA PHE A 617 -11.89 -23.21 14.66
C PHE A 617 -11.31 -23.19 16.07
N GLY A 618 -11.68 -24.20 16.87
CA GLY A 618 -11.16 -24.39 18.22
C GLY A 618 -11.17 -25.85 18.64
N SER A 619 -10.59 -26.12 19.80
CA SER A 619 -10.44 -27.45 20.39
C SER A 619 -11.02 -27.54 21.80
N ASN A 620 -11.99 -26.68 22.14
CA ASN A 620 -12.54 -26.60 23.49
C ASN A 620 -13.38 -27.84 23.82
N THR A 621 -13.08 -28.51 24.93
CA THR A 621 -13.82 -29.68 25.42
C THR A 621 -15.11 -29.31 26.14
N ASP A 622 -15.17 -28.11 26.74
CA ASP A 622 -16.33 -27.59 27.48
C ASP A 622 -17.17 -26.61 26.64
N ALA A 623 -17.17 -26.80 25.32
CA ALA A 623 -17.86 -25.91 24.40
C ALA A 623 -19.38 -25.94 24.60
N GLN A 624 -20.00 -24.76 24.54
CA GLN A 624 -21.46 -24.65 24.60
C GLN A 624 -22.04 -24.67 23.20
N THR A 625 -22.78 -25.73 22.87
CA THR A 625 -23.46 -25.86 21.58
C THR A 625 -24.39 -24.68 21.33
N ALA A 626 -24.17 -23.97 20.23
CA ALA A 626 -24.94 -22.81 19.86
C ALA A 626 -26.31 -23.21 19.27
N GLU A 627 -27.37 -22.56 19.74
CA GLU A 627 -28.67 -22.63 19.10
C GLU A 627 -28.74 -21.77 17.84
N LYS A 628 -29.52 -22.21 16.84
CA LYS A 628 -29.75 -21.46 15.61
C LYS A 628 -30.60 -20.22 15.89
N GLN A 629 -29.97 -19.06 15.89
CA GLN A 629 -30.63 -17.76 16.08
C GLN A 629 -31.36 -17.29 14.81
N THR A 630 -32.28 -16.35 14.97
CA THR A 630 -32.92 -15.67 13.85
C THR A 630 -32.00 -14.63 13.23
N ASP A 631 -32.03 -14.53 11.90
CA ASP A 631 -31.33 -13.51 11.14
C ASP A 631 -31.72 -12.10 11.59
N ARG A 632 -30.72 -11.22 11.75
CA ARG A 632 -30.97 -9.86 12.24
C ARG A 632 -29.99 -8.84 11.69
N THR A 633 -30.48 -7.61 11.51
CA THR A 633 -29.63 -6.45 11.24
C THR A 633 -29.08 -5.90 12.55
N ILE A 634 -27.76 -5.71 12.58
CA ILE A 634 -27.06 -5.16 13.74
C ILE A 634 -26.26 -3.91 13.35
N THR A 635 -25.89 -3.13 14.36
CA THR A 635 -24.86 -2.09 14.25
C THR A 635 -23.63 -2.59 14.99
N GLN A 636 -22.49 -2.67 14.30
CA GLN A 636 -21.23 -3.13 14.86
C GLN A 636 -20.25 -1.97 14.99
N ASN A 637 -19.66 -1.84 16.17
CA ASN A 637 -18.60 -0.87 16.44
C ASN A 637 -17.26 -1.44 15.95
N ILE A 638 -16.49 -0.62 15.23
CA ILE A 638 -15.17 -0.97 14.69
C ILE A 638 -14.19 0.12 15.07
N ASN A 639 -13.09 -0.26 15.72
CA ASN A 639 -12.02 0.69 16.05
C ASN A 639 -11.06 0.84 14.87
N ILE A 640 -10.85 2.08 14.44
CA ILE A 640 -10.00 2.43 13.31
C ILE A 640 -8.82 3.26 13.82
N PRO A 641 -7.57 2.80 13.62
CA PRO A 641 -6.36 3.51 14.02
C PRO A 641 -6.21 4.93 13.46
N LYS A 642 -5.47 5.76 14.21
CA LYS A 642 -5.13 7.16 13.86
C LYS A 642 -4.28 7.33 12.59
N LYS A 643 -3.80 6.25 11.95
CA LYS A 643 -2.81 6.25 10.85
C LYS A 643 -2.63 4.84 10.28
N LYS A 644 -1.44 4.53 9.78
CA LYS A 644 -1.03 3.19 9.33
C LYS A 644 -0.89 2.19 10.49
N PHE A 645 -0.93 0.92 10.15
CA PHE A 645 -0.55 -0.19 11.04
C PHE A 645 0.04 -1.32 10.20
N THR A 646 0.89 -2.13 10.82
CA THR A 646 1.45 -3.32 10.17
C THR A 646 0.58 -4.53 10.44
N GLU A 647 0.66 -5.51 9.55
CA GLU A 647 0.05 -6.82 9.70
C GLU A 647 0.41 -7.45 11.04
N ALA A 648 -0.59 -8.02 11.69
CA ALA A 648 -0.43 -8.74 12.93
C ALA A 648 0.30 -10.06 12.69
N ILE A 649 1.10 -10.48 13.67
CA ILE A 649 1.69 -11.82 13.63
C ILE A 649 0.61 -12.84 13.99
N THR A 650 0.49 -13.86 13.13
CA THR A 650 -0.44 -14.98 13.27
C THR A 650 0.27 -16.29 13.61
N THR A 651 1.61 -16.29 13.65
CA THR A 651 2.44 -17.45 13.98
C THR A 651 3.03 -17.34 15.38
N ASP A 652 3.24 -18.47 16.03
CA ASP A 652 3.97 -18.50 17.31
C ASP A 652 5.47 -18.23 17.11
N GLY A 653 6.12 -17.73 18.16
CA GLY A 653 7.56 -17.50 18.19
C GLY A 653 8.03 -16.08 17.84
N ILE A 654 9.35 -15.89 17.83
CA ILE A 654 9.99 -14.62 17.47
C ILE A 654 10.02 -14.48 15.95
N VAL A 655 9.43 -13.40 15.41
CA VAL A 655 9.26 -13.21 13.96
C VAL A 655 10.09 -12.03 13.48
N TRP A 656 11.08 -12.33 12.65
CA TRP A 656 11.98 -11.34 12.06
C TRP A 656 11.37 -10.78 10.76
N GLY A 657 10.84 -9.56 10.81
CA GLY A 657 10.35 -8.85 9.62
C GLY A 657 9.20 -7.89 9.89
N ASP A 658 9.08 -6.89 9.01
CA ASP A 658 7.97 -5.95 8.99
C ASP A 658 6.86 -6.54 8.11
N GLY A 659 5.69 -6.83 8.69
CA GLY A 659 4.52 -7.29 7.95
C GLY A 659 3.96 -6.21 7.01
N GLU A 660 2.96 -6.54 6.20
CA GLU A 660 2.34 -5.55 5.31
C GLU A 660 1.82 -4.32 6.05
N THR A 661 2.00 -3.13 5.50
CA THR A 661 1.51 -1.89 6.13
C THR A 661 0.18 -1.45 5.53
N TYR A 662 -0.86 -1.43 6.34
CA TYR A 662 -2.21 -0.98 5.97
C TYR A 662 -2.44 0.49 6.31
N SER A 663 -3.35 1.14 5.57
CA SER A 663 -3.80 2.51 5.83
C SER A 663 -5.26 2.66 5.44
N TYR A 664 -6.10 3.14 6.35
CA TYR A 664 -7.50 3.42 6.02
C TYR A 664 -7.63 4.68 5.18
N LYS A 665 -8.45 4.60 4.12
CA LYS A 665 -8.77 5.73 3.25
C LYS A 665 -10.27 5.99 3.30
N PHE A 666 -10.64 7.23 3.54
CA PHE A 666 -12.03 7.67 3.64
C PHE A 666 -12.36 8.47 2.37
N VAL A 667 -13.55 8.29 1.81
CA VAL A 667 -13.99 9.06 0.65
C VAL A 667 -15.42 9.55 0.82
N ILE A 668 -15.70 10.75 0.31
CA ILE A 668 -17.06 11.27 0.18
C ILE A 668 -17.66 10.66 -1.09
N GLN A 669 -18.73 9.89 -0.93
CA GLN A 669 -19.48 9.30 -2.03
C GLN A 669 -20.70 10.15 -2.36
N MET A 670 -20.86 10.41 -3.65
CA MET A 670 -21.94 11.18 -4.26
C MET A 670 -22.62 10.33 -5.34
N ASP A 671 -23.88 10.61 -5.65
CA ASP A 671 -24.61 9.91 -6.71
C ASP A 671 -24.20 10.35 -8.12
N LYS A 672 -23.59 11.53 -8.26
CA LYS A 672 -23.16 12.13 -9.53
C LYS A 672 -21.95 13.04 -9.32
N ASP A 673 -21.20 13.31 -10.39
CA ASP A 673 -20.05 14.22 -10.36
C ASP A 673 -20.43 15.69 -10.60
N THR A 674 -21.65 15.94 -11.09
CA THR A 674 -22.14 17.28 -11.45
C THR A 674 -23.58 17.47 -10.98
N TYR A 675 -23.85 18.64 -10.40
CA TYR A 675 -25.16 19.02 -9.87
C TYR A 675 -25.60 20.39 -10.33
N THR A 676 -26.89 20.69 -10.29
CA THR A 676 -27.44 22.00 -10.68
C THR A 676 -27.84 22.81 -9.45
N ALA A 677 -27.56 24.12 -9.48
CA ALA A 677 -27.95 25.04 -8.42
C ALA A 677 -29.48 25.01 -8.14
N GLY A 678 -29.84 25.00 -6.86
CA GLY A 678 -31.22 24.88 -6.35
C GLY A 678 -31.66 23.45 -6.01
N LYS A 679 -30.74 22.47 -6.01
CA LYS A 679 -30.99 21.09 -5.57
C LYS A 679 -30.22 20.78 -4.29
N SER A 680 -30.59 19.69 -3.61
CA SER A 680 -29.86 19.18 -2.46
C SER A 680 -29.72 17.66 -2.56
N VAL A 681 -28.62 17.14 -2.03
CA VAL A 681 -28.28 15.71 -1.99
C VAL A 681 -27.63 15.35 -0.66
N ASN A 682 -27.75 14.09 -0.25
CA ASN A 682 -27.06 13.58 0.94
C ASN A 682 -25.74 12.95 0.50
N ALA A 683 -24.62 13.53 0.95
CA ALA A 683 -23.33 12.90 0.83
C ALA A 683 -23.18 11.82 1.91
N LYS A 684 -22.43 10.76 1.58
CA LYS A 684 -22.03 9.73 2.55
C LYS A 684 -20.53 9.67 2.62
N VAL A 685 -19.98 9.41 3.81
CA VAL A 685 -18.57 9.03 3.93
C VAL A 685 -18.53 7.50 3.92
N VAL A 686 -17.66 6.94 3.09
CA VAL A 686 -17.41 5.50 3.03
C VAL A 686 -15.93 5.23 3.26
N LEU A 687 -15.64 4.10 3.90
CA LEU A 687 -14.29 3.61 4.14
C LEU A 687 -13.91 2.72 2.96
N VAL A 688 -12.73 2.98 2.38
CA VAL A 688 -12.15 2.13 1.35
C VAL A 688 -11.37 1.03 2.04
N ASN A 689 -11.77 -0.22 1.82
CA ASN A 689 -11.09 -1.39 2.35
C ASN A 689 -9.64 -1.41 1.83
N PRO A 690 -8.62 -1.43 2.71
CA PRO A 690 -7.22 -1.38 2.30
C PRO A 690 -6.77 -2.53 1.39
N GLY A 691 -7.39 -3.72 1.49
CA GLY A 691 -6.97 -4.91 0.74
C GLY A 691 -7.49 -4.98 -0.69
N PHE A 692 -8.75 -4.57 -0.94
CA PHE A 692 -9.44 -4.87 -2.21
C PHE A 692 -10.29 -3.71 -2.77
N SER A 693 -10.07 -2.48 -2.30
CA SER A 693 -10.67 -1.25 -2.85
C SER A 693 -12.22 -1.19 -2.83
N MET A 694 -12.86 -1.97 -1.96
CA MET A 694 -14.32 -1.95 -1.76
C MET A 694 -14.75 -0.82 -0.83
N TYR A 695 -15.93 -0.25 -1.05
CA TYR A 695 -16.48 0.80 -0.21
C TYR A 695 -17.38 0.22 0.88
N CYS A 696 -16.97 0.38 2.13
CA CYS A 696 -17.74 0.02 3.31
C CYS A 696 -18.46 1.27 3.86
N PRO A 697 -19.79 1.34 3.77
CA PRO A 697 -20.55 2.42 4.39
C PRO A 697 -20.43 2.35 5.90
N PHE A 698 -20.11 3.48 6.53
CA PHE A 698 -20.05 3.58 7.97
C PHE A 698 -20.70 4.88 8.44
N THR A 699 -20.96 4.94 9.75
CA THR A 699 -21.37 6.16 10.45
C THR A 699 -20.42 6.42 11.60
N SER A 700 -20.17 7.69 11.89
CA SER A 700 -19.42 8.11 13.07
C SER A 700 -20.06 9.38 13.61
N GLY A 701 -20.35 9.41 14.91
CA GLY A 701 -20.93 10.58 15.57
C GLY A 701 -20.00 11.81 15.56
N ASN A 702 -18.74 11.64 15.16
CA ASN A 702 -17.71 12.66 15.19
C ASN A 702 -17.40 13.26 13.81
N ILE A 703 -18.20 12.96 12.77
CA ILE A 703 -17.97 13.53 11.44
C ILE A 703 -18.37 15.02 11.45
N THR A 704 -17.40 15.87 11.14
CA THR A 704 -17.59 17.30 10.89
C THR A 704 -17.54 17.56 9.39
N TRP A 705 -18.44 18.42 8.92
CA TRP A 705 -18.57 18.76 7.50
C TRP A 705 -18.30 20.25 7.27
N SER A 706 -17.61 20.57 6.18
CA SER A 706 -17.38 21.95 5.76
C SER A 706 -17.42 22.11 4.24
N SER A 707 -17.71 23.34 3.80
CA SER A 707 -17.58 23.76 2.40
C SER A 707 -16.66 24.96 2.32
N ASP A 708 -15.71 24.93 1.40
CA ASP A 708 -14.79 26.04 1.12
C ASP A 708 -15.51 27.26 0.52
N LYS A 709 -16.65 27.05 -0.17
CA LYS A 709 -17.41 28.07 -0.88
C LYS A 709 -18.92 27.92 -0.65
N LYS A 710 -19.37 28.45 0.49
CA LYS A 710 -20.79 28.50 0.90
C LYS A 710 -21.71 29.16 -0.13
N SER A 711 -21.19 30.06 -0.98
CA SER A 711 -21.94 30.70 -2.08
C SER A 711 -22.25 29.74 -3.24
N VAL A 712 -21.52 28.63 -3.37
CA VAL A 712 -21.71 27.59 -4.39
C VAL A 712 -22.47 26.40 -3.78
N ALA A 713 -22.08 25.93 -2.59
CA ALA A 713 -22.83 24.92 -1.85
C ALA A 713 -22.65 25.05 -0.34
N THR A 714 -23.68 24.72 0.44
CA THR A 714 -23.60 24.58 1.90
C THR A 714 -23.77 23.13 2.29
N VAL A 715 -23.16 22.70 3.39
CA VAL A 715 -23.31 21.34 3.94
C VAL A 715 -23.72 21.42 5.41
N ASP A 716 -24.68 20.59 5.82
CA ASP A 716 -25.10 20.49 7.22
C ASP A 716 -24.30 19.44 8.01
N LYS A 717 -24.58 19.33 9.32
CA LYS A 717 -23.92 18.36 10.21
C LYS A 717 -24.12 16.89 9.83
N ASN A 718 -25.11 16.58 9.00
CA ASN A 718 -25.45 15.23 8.56
C ASN A 718 -24.94 14.93 7.15
N GLY A 719 -24.17 15.83 6.54
CA GLY A 719 -23.65 15.67 5.17
C GLY A 719 -24.68 16.00 4.08
N LYS A 720 -25.79 16.67 4.39
CA LYS A 720 -26.73 17.15 3.37
C LYS A 720 -26.16 18.40 2.70
N ILE A 721 -25.83 18.27 1.42
CA ILE A 721 -25.29 19.36 0.59
C ILE A 721 -26.44 20.05 -0.13
N ALA A 722 -26.55 21.37 0.02
CA ALA A 722 -27.45 22.22 -0.76
C ALA A 722 -26.63 23.05 -1.75
N PHE A 723 -26.93 22.92 -3.05
CA PHE A 723 -26.25 23.63 -4.13
C PHE A 723 -26.87 25.01 -4.32
N VAL A 724 -26.15 26.06 -3.96
CA VAL A 724 -26.63 27.45 -3.90
C VAL A 724 -26.38 28.18 -5.23
N GLY A 725 -25.19 28.04 -5.81
CA GLY A 725 -24.73 28.79 -6.98
C GLY A 725 -23.90 27.92 -7.92
N GLY A 726 -23.68 28.39 -9.15
CA GLY A 726 -22.80 27.69 -10.10
C GLY A 726 -21.32 27.95 -9.82
N GLY A 727 -20.47 26.95 -10.03
CA GLY A 727 -19.03 27.03 -9.79
C GLY A 727 -18.44 25.72 -9.25
N LYS A 728 -17.14 25.71 -8.98
CA LYS A 728 -16.46 24.61 -8.29
C LYS A 728 -16.46 24.84 -6.79
N VAL A 729 -16.78 23.80 -6.01
CA VAL A 729 -16.81 23.81 -4.54
C VAL A 729 -16.15 22.53 -4.03
N THR A 730 -15.39 22.63 -2.94
CA THR A 730 -14.83 21.49 -2.23
C THR A 730 -15.61 21.29 -0.94
N ILE A 731 -16.11 20.06 -0.77
CA ILE A 731 -16.74 19.59 0.46
C ILE A 731 -15.74 18.72 1.20
N THR A 732 -15.55 18.99 2.48
CA THR A 732 -14.63 18.25 3.36
C THR A 732 -15.43 17.58 4.46
N ALA A 733 -15.09 16.32 4.72
CA ALA A 733 -15.59 15.53 5.84
C ALA A 733 -14.40 15.09 6.70
N LYS A 734 -14.48 15.33 8.01
CA LYS A 734 -13.40 15.08 8.94
C LYS A 734 -13.89 14.37 10.19
N THR A 735 -13.22 13.29 10.56
CA THR A 735 -13.38 12.60 11.84
C THR A 735 -12.28 13.01 12.82
N LYS A 736 -12.13 12.32 13.96
CA LYS A 736 -11.09 12.66 14.94
C LYS A 736 -9.68 12.50 14.36
N TYR A 737 -9.46 11.48 13.54
CA TYR A 737 -8.13 11.16 13.00
C TYR A 737 -8.04 11.10 11.48
N HIS A 738 -9.17 11.10 10.76
CA HIS A 738 -9.20 11.00 9.30
C HIS A 738 -9.87 12.22 8.67
N GLU A 739 -9.42 12.60 7.47
CA GLU A 739 -9.97 13.72 6.71
C GLU A 739 -10.04 13.35 5.23
N THR A 740 -11.14 13.74 4.58
CA THR A 740 -11.33 13.52 3.15
C THR A 740 -12.09 14.68 2.53
N SER A 741 -11.81 14.96 1.25
CA SER A 741 -12.42 16.07 0.53
C SER A 741 -12.80 15.64 -0.89
N LEU A 742 -13.88 16.22 -1.40
CA LEU A 742 -14.36 16.02 -2.77
C LEU A 742 -14.68 17.36 -3.41
N THR A 743 -14.10 17.60 -4.59
CA THR A 743 -14.38 18.78 -5.39
C THR A 743 -15.50 18.49 -6.38
N LEU A 744 -16.57 19.27 -6.30
CA LEU A 744 -17.76 19.17 -7.13
C LEU A 744 -17.86 20.36 -8.07
N THR A 745 -18.43 20.13 -9.25
CA THR A 745 -18.82 21.21 -10.17
C THR A 745 -20.34 21.37 -10.14
N VAL A 746 -20.80 22.59 -9.82
CA VAL A 746 -22.21 22.96 -9.80
C VAL A 746 -22.52 23.79 -11.03
N GLN A 747 -23.49 23.35 -11.82
CA GLN A 747 -24.00 24.07 -12.98
C GLN A 747 -24.97 25.18 -12.55
N SER A 748 -24.76 26.38 -13.07
CA SER A 748 -25.71 27.49 -12.99
C SER A 748 -27.04 27.09 -13.64
N LYS A 749 -28.18 27.61 -13.13
CA LYS A 749 -29.46 27.48 -13.83
C LYS A 749 -29.35 28.14 -15.21
N SER A 750 -29.65 27.40 -16.28
CA SER A 750 -29.66 27.94 -17.65
C SER A 750 -30.55 29.17 -17.74
N GLN A 751 -29.98 30.33 -18.04
CA GLN A 751 -30.77 31.49 -18.45
C GLN A 751 -31.23 31.27 -19.89
N VAL A 752 -32.54 31.32 -20.11
CA VAL A 752 -33.14 31.29 -21.45
C VAL A 752 -32.81 32.60 -22.16
N THR A 753 -32.06 32.54 -23.26
CA THR A 753 -31.78 33.69 -24.14
C THR A 753 -33.07 34.11 -24.87
N LYS A 754 -33.52 35.35 -24.65
CA LYS A 754 -34.73 35.90 -25.28
C LYS A 754 -34.47 36.23 -26.75
N THR A 755 -35.37 35.81 -27.64
CA THR A 755 -35.32 36.16 -29.08
C THR A 755 -36.25 37.33 -29.39
N THR A 756 -35.92 38.18 -30.36
CA THR A 756 -36.76 39.33 -30.77
C THR A 756 -37.59 38.98 -32.01
N PRO A 757 -38.94 38.97 -31.95
CA PRO A 757 -39.78 38.61 -33.09
C PRO A 757 -39.88 39.75 -34.12
N THR A 758 -40.09 39.40 -35.39
CA THR A 758 -40.30 40.38 -36.48
C THR A 758 -41.79 40.54 -36.76
N LEU A 759 -42.31 41.78 -36.73
CA LEU A 759 -43.69 42.12 -37.06
C LEU A 759 -43.78 42.91 -38.37
N THR A 760 -44.71 42.54 -39.25
CA THR A 760 -44.93 43.28 -40.51
C THR A 760 -46.42 43.60 -40.71
N LEU A 761 -46.72 44.87 -41.00
CA LEU A 761 -48.04 45.37 -41.37
C LEU A 761 -48.08 45.80 -42.85
N LYS A 762 -49.17 45.46 -43.54
CA LYS A 762 -49.43 45.88 -44.92
C LYS A 762 -50.37 47.09 -44.97
N ASN A 763 -50.15 47.98 -45.93
CA ASN A 763 -51.05 49.10 -46.20
C ASN A 763 -52.44 48.59 -46.60
N LYS A 764 -53.50 49.30 -46.20
CA LYS A 764 -54.89 48.92 -46.49
C LYS A 764 -55.73 50.12 -46.91
N THR A 765 -56.57 49.93 -47.92
CA THR A 765 -57.59 50.92 -48.30
C THR A 765 -58.98 50.36 -47.99
N VAL A 766 -59.82 51.15 -47.33
CA VAL A 766 -61.21 50.80 -46.98
C VAL A 766 -62.16 51.92 -47.38
N THR A 767 -63.44 51.60 -47.54
CA THR A 767 -64.47 52.58 -47.87
C THR A 767 -65.15 53.14 -46.61
N TYR A 768 -65.53 54.40 -46.66
CA TYR A 768 -66.20 55.12 -45.59
C TYR A 768 -67.61 54.57 -45.37
N THR A 769 -67.86 54.05 -44.17
CA THR A 769 -69.18 53.54 -43.76
C THR A 769 -69.73 54.23 -42.51
N GLY A 770 -69.07 55.29 -42.03
CA GLY A 770 -69.44 56.01 -40.80
C GLY A 770 -69.07 55.31 -39.48
N LYS A 771 -68.33 54.19 -39.51
CA LYS A 771 -67.81 53.49 -38.33
C LYS A 771 -66.29 53.36 -38.42
N GLY A 772 -65.60 53.31 -37.28
CA GLY A 772 -64.15 53.18 -37.18
C GLY A 772 -63.59 51.93 -37.89
N LYS A 773 -62.39 52.03 -38.45
CA LYS A 773 -61.77 50.97 -39.28
C LYS A 773 -60.41 50.52 -38.74
N LYS A 774 -60.16 49.22 -38.84
CA LYS A 774 -58.90 48.57 -38.46
C LYS A 774 -58.06 48.22 -39.69
N ILE A 775 -56.72 48.19 -39.54
CA ILE A 775 -55.78 47.90 -40.65
C ILE A 775 -55.66 46.40 -40.98
N GLY A 776 -56.08 45.50 -40.09
CA GLY A 776 -55.88 44.05 -40.21
C GLY A 776 -54.80 43.55 -39.23
N ALA A 777 -54.62 42.24 -39.15
CA ALA A 777 -53.59 41.64 -38.29
C ALA A 777 -52.18 41.78 -38.90
N ALA A 778 -51.17 41.96 -38.06
CA ALA A 778 -49.76 41.90 -38.46
C ALA A 778 -49.32 40.45 -38.70
N SER A 779 -48.42 40.25 -39.66
CA SER A 779 -47.68 39.00 -39.82
C SER A 779 -46.55 38.96 -38.79
N VAL A 780 -46.37 37.82 -38.12
CA VAL A 780 -45.38 37.64 -37.05
C VAL A 780 -44.47 36.46 -37.42
N LYS A 781 -43.15 36.70 -37.40
CA LYS A 781 -42.13 35.65 -37.57
C LYS A 781 -41.30 35.57 -36.28
N GLY A 782 -41.29 34.39 -35.65
CA GLY A 782 -40.70 34.17 -34.32
C GLY A 782 -41.72 34.23 -33.18
N ALA A 783 -41.32 33.80 -31.98
CA ALA A 783 -42.20 33.78 -30.81
C ALA A 783 -42.50 35.20 -30.30
N ALA A 784 -43.77 35.61 -30.29
CA ALA A 784 -44.19 36.94 -29.86
C ALA A 784 -45.31 36.89 -28.82
N GLY A 785 -45.24 37.79 -27.84
CA GLY A 785 -46.35 38.02 -26.91
C GLY A 785 -47.54 38.75 -27.57
N LYS A 786 -48.51 39.16 -26.75
CA LYS A 786 -49.75 39.80 -27.21
C LYS A 786 -49.47 41.01 -28.13
N ILE A 787 -50.08 40.99 -29.32
CA ILE A 787 -49.95 42.06 -30.32
C ILE A 787 -51.01 43.14 -30.11
N THR A 788 -50.58 44.39 -30.07
CA THR A 788 -51.45 45.57 -29.96
C THR A 788 -51.23 46.52 -31.12
N TYR A 789 -52.24 47.33 -31.47
CA TYR A 789 -52.20 48.24 -32.63
C TYR A 789 -52.51 49.66 -32.19
N LYS A 790 -51.67 50.62 -32.55
CA LYS A 790 -51.88 52.05 -32.32
C LYS A 790 -52.05 52.77 -33.65
N TYR A 791 -53.03 53.65 -33.73
CA TYR A 791 -53.41 54.40 -34.93
C TYR A 791 -53.06 55.87 -34.74
N TYR A 792 -52.59 56.51 -35.80
CA TYR A 792 -52.07 57.87 -35.80
C TYR A 792 -52.62 58.66 -36.98
N SER A 793 -52.80 59.97 -36.81
CA SER A 793 -53.25 60.88 -37.88
C SER A 793 -52.11 61.43 -38.75
N ASP A 794 -50.86 61.29 -38.32
CA ASP A 794 -49.67 61.78 -39.00
C ASP A 794 -48.70 60.64 -39.36
N SER A 795 -47.89 60.85 -40.40
CA SER A 795 -46.95 59.86 -40.91
C SER A 795 -45.79 59.54 -39.97
N LYS A 796 -45.44 60.48 -39.08
CA LYS A 796 -44.38 60.30 -38.06
C LYS A 796 -44.87 59.53 -36.83
N CYS A 797 -46.16 59.16 -36.78
CA CYS A 797 -46.79 58.45 -35.67
C CYS A 797 -46.65 59.16 -34.31
N THR A 798 -46.78 60.48 -34.29
CA THR A 798 -46.68 61.30 -33.08
C THR A 798 -48.05 61.71 -32.51
N LYS A 799 -49.09 61.80 -33.36
CA LYS A 799 -50.46 62.18 -32.99
C LYS A 799 -51.35 60.95 -32.93
N ARG A 800 -51.38 60.32 -31.75
CA ARG A 800 -52.12 59.07 -31.51
C ARG A 800 -53.64 59.33 -31.45
N LEU A 801 -54.41 58.46 -32.10
CA LEU A 801 -55.86 58.41 -31.99
C LEU A 801 -56.29 57.58 -30.77
N SER A 802 -57.26 58.09 -30.01
CA SER A 802 -57.91 57.37 -28.90
C SER A 802 -58.88 56.28 -29.39
N THR A 803 -59.45 56.45 -30.59
CA THR A 803 -60.38 55.49 -31.22
C THR A 803 -59.95 55.13 -32.65
N TYR A 804 -60.52 54.07 -33.21
CA TYR A 804 -60.24 53.71 -34.62
C TYR A 804 -60.62 54.84 -35.59
N PRO A 805 -59.81 55.08 -36.63
CA PRO A 805 -60.09 56.11 -37.62
C PRO A 805 -61.43 55.85 -38.31
N SER A 806 -62.32 56.83 -38.26
CA SER A 806 -63.70 56.73 -38.76
C SER A 806 -64.01 57.75 -39.86
N LYS A 807 -63.15 58.76 -40.08
CA LYS A 807 -63.30 59.80 -41.10
C LYS A 807 -62.53 59.44 -42.37
N VAL A 808 -62.86 60.11 -43.48
CA VAL A 808 -62.13 59.96 -44.75
C VAL A 808 -60.74 60.60 -44.58
N GLY A 809 -59.69 59.88 -44.97
CA GLY A 809 -58.32 60.32 -44.79
C GLY A 809 -57.33 59.16 -44.80
N THR A 810 -56.05 59.50 -44.70
CA THR A 810 -54.95 58.54 -44.54
C THR A 810 -54.51 58.52 -43.08
N TYR A 811 -54.43 57.34 -42.50
CA TYR A 811 -53.99 57.11 -41.13
C TYR A 811 -52.82 56.14 -41.11
N TYR A 812 -52.05 56.16 -40.04
CA TYR A 812 -50.82 55.36 -39.91
C TYR A 812 -50.94 54.44 -38.70
N VAL A 813 -50.45 53.21 -38.83
CA VAL A 813 -50.65 52.16 -37.82
C VAL A 813 -49.34 51.44 -37.55
N ILE A 814 -49.05 51.25 -36.27
CA ILE A 814 -47.93 50.44 -35.78
C ILE A 814 -48.50 49.32 -34.92
N ALA A 815 -48.07 48.08 -35.18
CA ALA A 815 -48.29 46.96 -34.29
C ALA A 815 -47.12 46.81 -33.31
N SER A 816 -47.38 46.34 -32.09
CA SER A 816 -46.34 46.09 -31.07
C SER A 816 -46.61 44.79 -30.33
N ALA A 817 -45.59 43.95 -30.19
CA ALA A 817 -45.59 42.75 -29.36
C ALA A 817 -45.07 43.05 -27.95
N LYS A 818 -45.79 42.60 -26.92
CA LYS A 818 -45.32 42.66 -25.52
C LYS A 818 -44.26 41.57 -25.28
N ALA A 819 -43.22 41.89 -24.51
CA ALA A 819 -42.20 40.92 -24.10
C ALA A 819 -42.80 39.80 -23.22
N THR A 820 -42.21 38.60 -23.28
CA THR A 820 -42.54 37.42 -22.46
C THR A 820 -41.30 36.85 -21.79
N ALA A 821 -41.43 35.71 -21.09
CA ALA A 821 -40.30 34.99 -20.51
C ALA A 821 -39.27 34.56 -21.58
N THR A 822 -39.70 34.33 -22.82
CA THR A 822 -38.89 33.75 -23.90
C THR A 822 -38.66 34.69 -25.09
N SER A 823 -39.30 35.86 -25.16
CA SER A 823 -39.09 36.82 -26.26
C SER A 823 -39.12 38.31 -25.86
N ASN A 824 -38.35 39.11 -26.59
CA ASN A 824 -38.26 40.57 -26.40
C ASN A 824 -39.46 41.29 -27.04
N SER A 825 -39.70 42.54 -26.64
CA SER A 825 -40.70 43.39 -27.28
C SER A 825 -40.26 43.81 -28.68
N ALA A 826 -41.19 43.91 -29.63
CA ALA A 826 -40.91 44.35 -30.99
C ALA A 826 -42.03 45.22 -31.58
N LYS A 827 -41.70 46.06 -32.56
CA LYS A 827 -42.65 46.93 -33.28
C LYS A 827 -42.63 46.60 -34.77
N SER A 828 -43.77 46.76 -35.44
CA SER A 828 -43.83 46.64 -36.90
C SER A 828 -43.34 47.89 -37.62
N ASN A 829 -43.18 47.78 -38.93
CA ASN A 829 -43.17 48.94 -39.83
C ASN A 829 -44.47 49.78 -39.68
N VAL A 830 -44.40 51.05 -40.11
CA VAL A 830 -45.56 51.94 -40.17
C VAL A 830 -46.38 51.64 -41.42
N ALA A 831 -47.64 51.24 -41.25
CA ALA A 831 -48.55 50.96 -42.37
C ALA A 831 -49.66 51.99 -42.49
N LYS A 832 -50.04 52.31 -43.74
CA LYS A 832 -51.09 53.28 -44.09
C LYS A 832 -52.47 52.61 -44.16
N LEU A 833 -53.43 53.12 -43.41
CA LEU A 833 -54.87 52.82 -43.54
C LEU A 833 -55.57 54.01 -44.19
N MET A 834 -55.97 53.86 -45.46
CA MET A 834 -56.69 54.88 -46.21
C MET A 834 -58.21 54.63 -46.18
N ILE A 835 -58.99 55.62 -45.78
CA ILE A 835 -60.46 55.57 -45.79
C ILE A 835 -60.98 56.48 -46.92
N LYS A 836 -61.59 55.90 -47.96
CA LYS A 836 -62.09 56.62 -49.16
C LYS A 836 -63.62 56.78 -49.18
N LYS A 837 -64.15 57.82 -49.85
CA LYS A 837 -65.60 58.09 -49.97
C LYS A 837 -66.33 57.00 -50.80
N SER A 838 -67.53 56.55 -50.36
CA SER A 838 -68.40 55.62 -51.12
C SER A 838 -69.86 55.74 -50.70
N ASN A 839 -70.84 55.64 -51.60
CA ASN A 839 -72.27 55.72 -51.26
C ASN A 839 -72.93 54.33 -51.22
N PRO A 840 -73.52 53.94 -50.07
CA PRO A 840 -74.06 52.59 -49.87
C PRO A 840 -75.45 52.37 -50.49
N MET A 841 -75.95 53.26 -51.38
CA MET A 841 -77.26 53.14 -52.03
C MET A 841 -77.54 51.72 -52.56
N LYS A 842 -78.68 51.15 -52.12
CA LYS A 842 -79.26 49.90 -52.61
C LYS A 842 -80.66 50.18 -53.17
N VAL A 843 -80.98 49.63 -54.34
CA VAL A 843 -82.31 49.70 -54.98
C VAL A 843 -82.97 48.34 -54.82
N LYS A 844 -84.20 48.30 -54.31
CA LYS A 844 -84.93 47.09 -53.88
C LYS A 844 -85.71 46.39 -54.99
N VAL A 845 -85.95 47.02 -56.13
CA VAL A 845 -86.72 46.41 -57.23
C VAL A 845 -85.76 45.80 -58.24
N ALA A 846 -85.81 44.47 -58.37
CA ALA A 846 -85.28 43.73 -59.50
C ALA A 846 -86.27 43.82 -60.69
N SER A 847 -85.77 43.64 -61.90
CA SER A 847 -86.50 43.85 -63.16
C SER A 847 -87.91 43.23 -63.16
N LYS A 848 -88.91 43.94 -63.70
CA LYS A 848 -90.30 43.47 -63.77
C LYS A 848 -90.65 42.97 -65.17
N THR A 849 -91.29 41.82 -65.29
CA THR A 849 -91.77 41.29 -66.57
C THR A 849 -93.30 41.23 -66.57
N TYR A 850 -93.92 41.67 -67.66
CA TYR A 850 -95.36 41.61 -67.87
C TYR A 850 -95.67 40.89 -69.19
N LYS A 851 -96.70 40.04 -69.21
CA LYS A 851 -97.10 39.28 -70.39
C LYS A 851 -98.06 40.09 -71.27
N ALA A 852 -97.75 40.22 -72.56
CA ALA A 852 -98.65 40.80 -73.55
C ALA A 852 -99.74 39.80 -73.98
N LYS A 853 -100.89 40.30 -74.47
CA LYS A 853 -101.95 39.45 -75.04
C LYS A 853 -101.44 38.81 -76.33
N LYS A 854 -101.57 37.49 -76.46
CA LYS A 854 -100.99 36.72 -77.59
C LYS A 854 -101.48 37.22 -78.96
N SER A 855 -102.75 37.65 -79.06
CA SER A 855 -103.33 38.14 -80.31
C SER A 855 -102.89 39.54 -80.74
N THR A 856 -102.42 40.41 -79.83
CA THR A 856 -102.09 41.82 -80.16
C THR A 856 -100.65 42.21 -79.92
N GLY A 857 -99.85 41.38 -79.24
CA GLY A 857 -98.48 41.71 -78.86
C GLY A 857 -98.35 42.91 -77.92
N LYS A 858 -99.46 43.36 -77.30
CA LYS A 858 -99.52 44.53 -76.41
C LYS A 858 -100.10 44.17 -75.04
N LEU A 859 -99.77 44.94 -74.00
CA LEU A 859 -100.34 44.77 -72.65
C LEU A 859 -101.85 45.05 -72.64
N ASN A 860 -102.64 44.12 -72.09
CA ASN A 860 -104.10 44.24 -72.01
C ASN A 860 -104.58 45.13 -70.85
N LYS A 861 -103.73 45.41 -69.86
CA LYS A 861 -104.04 46.30 -68.72
C LYS A 861 -102.82 47.12 -68.29
N LYS A 862 -103.09 48.17 -67.52
CA LYS A 862 -102.07 49.01 -66.88
C LYS A 862 -101.48 48.28 -65.67
N HIS A 863 -100.17 48.39 -65.48
CA HIS A 863 -99.47 47.90 -64.30
C HIS A 863 -98.77 49.04 -63.57
N SER A 864 -98.59 48.93 -62.24
CA SER A 864 -97.84 49.94 -61.47
C SER A 864 -97.09 49.30 -60.30
N PHE A 865 -95.92 49.84 -59.97
CA PHE A 865 -95.08 49.43 -58.82
C PHE A 865 -94.19 50.59 -58.34
N ILE A 866 -93.59 50.49 -57.15
CA ILE A 866 -92.71 51.54 -56.60
C ILE A 866 -91.26 51.05 -56.56
N ILE A 867 -90.34 51.86 -57.08
CA ILE A 867 -88.90 51.64 -56.93
C ILE A 867 -88.46 52.05 -55.53
N GLY A 868 -88.36 51.08 -54.62
CA GLY A 868 -87.79 51.31 -53.28
C GLY A 868 -86.28 51.54 -53.33
N VAL A 869 -85.79 52.62 -52.73
CA VAL A 869 -84.35 52.91 -52.58
C VAL A 869 -84.01 52.98 -51.09
N LYS A 870 -83.02 52.19 -50.64
CA LYS A 870 -82.51 52.19 -49.26
C LYS A 870 -81.07 52.72 -49.22
N ASN A 871 -80.72 53.34 -48.11
CA ASN A 871 -79.36 53.78 -47.78
C ASN A 871 -78.72 54.76 -48.78
N ALA A 872 -79.53 55.43 -49.62
CA ALA A 872 -79.03 56.47 -50.48
C ALA A 872 -78.60 57.66 -49.62
N LYS A 873 -77.34 58.07 -49.75
CA LYS A 873 -76.83 59.28 -49.10
C LYS A 873 -76.83 60.39 -50.14
N GLY A 874 -77.80 61.30 -50.05
CA GLY A 874 -78.07 62.40 -51.02
C GLY A 874 -79.38 62.23 -51.80
N LYS A 875 -79.77 63.27 -52.56
CA LYS A 875 -81.05 63.31 -53.30
C LYS A 875 -81.10 62.22 -54.36
N VAL A 876 -82.19 61.44 -54.37
CA VAL A 876 -82.45 60.39 -55.36
C VAL A 876 -83.29 60.95 -56.51
N THR A 877 -82.88 60.67 -57.74
CA THR A 877 -83.60 61.03 -58.96
C THR A 877 -83.82 59.80 -59.85
N TYR A 878 -84.89 59.85 -60.64
CA TYR A 878 -85.30 58.78 -61.55
C TYR A 878 -85.36 59.32 -62.97
N SER A 879 -84.72 58.64 -63.92
CA SER A 879 -84.75 59.03 -65.33
C SER A 879 -85.09 57.82 -66.21
N ARG A 880 -85.94 58.02 -67.21
CA ARG A 880 -86.39 56.99 -68.17
C ARG A 880 -85.54 57.04 -69.44
N SER A 881 -85.26 55.88 -70.06
CA SER A 881 -84.70 55.85 -71.41
C SER A 881 -85.69 56.40 -72.45
N LYS A 882 -85.20 56.80 -73.63
CA LYS A 882 -86.02 57.39 -74.72
C LYS A 882 -87.23 56.50 -75.07
N ALA A 883 -87.01 55.21 -75.30
CA ALA A 883 -88.07 54.22 -75.60
C ALA A 883 -89.10 54.03 -74.46
N SER A 884 -88.71 54.27 -73.20
CA SER A 884 -89.61 54.12 -72.05
C SER A 884 -90.55 55.31 -71.87
N LYS A 885 -90.28 56.47 -72.46
CA LYS A 885 -91.07 57.70 -72.22
C LYS A 885 -92.50 57.59 -72.74
N ALA A 886 -92.71 56.96 -73.89
CA ALA A 886 -94.03 56.80 -74.50
C ALA A 886 -94.97 55.89 -73.69
N TYR A 887 -94.41 54.87 -73.04
CA TYR A 887 -95.19 53.77 -72.44
C TYR A 887 -95.12 53.71 -70.91
N ILE A 888 -94.11 54.33 -70.30
CA ILE A 888 -93.85 54.24 -68.86
C ILE A 888 -93.73 55.63 -68.24
N THR A 889 -94.48 55.86 -67.16
CA THR A 889 -94.33 57.05 -66.31
C THR A 889 -93.64 56.68 -65.00
N VAL A 890 -92.76 57.57 -64.51
CA VAL A 890 -92.17 57.45 -63.17
C VAL A 890 -92.31 58.79 -62.44
N SER A 891 -92.87 58.74 -61.24
CA SER A 891 -93.05 59.93 -60.39
C SER A 891 -91.77 60.29 -59.63
N LYS A 892 -91.73 61.50 -59.05
CA LYS A 892 -90.64 61.94 -58.14
C LYS A 892 -90.46 61.02 -56.93
N LYS A 893 -91.50 60.30 -56.51
CA LYS A 893 -91.48 59.31 -55.40
C LYS A 893 -91.12 57.88 -55.86
N GLY A 894 -90.76 57.68 -57.13
CA GLY A 894 -90.35 56.38 -57.67
C GLY A 894 -91.51 55.42 -58.02
N LYS A 895 -92.77 55.87 -57.96
CA LYS A 895 -93.92 55.10 -58.49
C LYS A 895 -93.85 55.04 -60.02
N VAL A 896 -93.76 53.84 -60.55
CA VAL A 896 -93.68 53.50 -61.96
C VAL A 896 -95.05 52.99 -62.43
N THR A 897 -95.51 53.47 -63.57
CA THR A 897 -96.73 52.99 -64.23
C THR A 897 -96.40 52.62 -65.67
N VAL A 898 -96.73 51.38 -66.04
CA VAL A 898 -96.66 50.85 -67.41
C VAL A 898 -98.06 50.91 -68.01
N ARG A 899 -98.25 51.64 -69.11
CA ARG A 899 -99.56 51.91 -69.73
C ARG A 899 -100.15 50.65 -70.38
N LYS A 900 -101.48 50.55 -70.41
CA LYS A 900 -102.20 49.59 -71.28
C LYS A 900 -101.80 49.87 -72.73
N GLY A 901 -101.65 48.83 -73.56
CA GLY A 901 -101.21 48.96 -74.95
C GLY A 901 -99.70 49.01 -75.18
N THR A 902 -98.88 48.93 -74.12
CA THR A 902 -97.41 48.88 -74.27
C THR A 902 -97.00 47.64 -75.07
N PRO A 903 -96.24 47.79 -76.17
CA PRO A 903 -95.81 46.66 -77.00
C PRO A 903 -94.71 45.84 -76.33
N LYS A 904 -94.53 44.59 -76.80
CA LYS A 904 -93.40 43.74 -76.43
C LYS A 904 -92.08 44.48 -76.61
N GLY A 905 -91.21 44.39 -75.61
CA GLY A 905 -89.95 45.14 -75.59
C GLY A 905 -89.36 45.31 -74.20
N THR A 906 -88.18 45.92 -74.13
CA THR A 906 -87.46 46.16 -72.88
C THR A 906 -87.31 47.66 -72.61
N TYR A 907 -87.75 48.08 -71.43
CA TYR A 907 -87.79 49.48 -71.00
C TYR A 907 -86.95 49.67 -69.74
N THR A 908 -86.30 50.81 -69.56
CA THR A 908 -85.37 51.03 -68.44
C THR A 908 -85.57 52.36 -67.71
N ILE A 909 -85.39 52.30 -66.39
CA ILE A 909 -85.40 53.44 -65.47
C ILE A 909 -84.06 53.45 -64.73
N THR A 910 -83.34 54.56 -64.80
CA THR A 910 -82.11 54.79 -64.02
C THR A 910 -82.43 55.55 -62.75
N VAL A 911 -82.03 55.00 -61.61
CA VAL A 911 -82.04 55.62 -60.28
C VAL A 911 -80.66 56.20 -60.01
N LYS A 912 -80.55 57.49 -59.72
CA LYS A 912 -79.28 58.14 -59.34
C LYS A 912 -79.41 58.75 -57.95
N ALA A 913 -78.44 58.55 -57.07
CA ALA A 913 -78.27 59.33 -55.85
C ALA A 913 -77.11 60.33 -56.04
N LYS A 914 -77.40 61.62 -55.89
CA LYS A 914 -76.39 62.69 -55.94
C LYS A 914 -75.43 62.53 -54.76
N GLY A 915 -74.13 62.72 -55.00
CA GLY A 915 -73.12 62.69 -53.94
C GLY A 915 -73.31 63.85 -52.95
N THR A 916 -72.70 63.71 -51.76
CA THR A 916 -72.60 64.76 -50.74
C THR A 916 -71.12 64.98 -50.38
N SER A 917 -70.80 66.00 -49.57
CA SER A 917 -69.41 66.25 -49.12
C SER A 917 -68.73 65.01 -48.51
N LYS A 918 -69.51 64.12 -47.88
CA LYS A 918 -69.04 62.89 -47.21
C LYS A 918 -69.17 61.60 -48.05
N TYR A 919 -69.96 61.58 -49.13
CA TYR A 919 -70.27 60.37 -49.91
C TYR A 919 -70.24 60.62 -51.43
N ARG A 920 -69.61 59.74 -52.23
CA ARG A 920 -69.55 59.86 -53.71
C ARG A 920 -70.92 59.57 -54.36
N GLY A 921 -71.27 60.20 -55.48
CA GLY A 921 -72.52 59.89 -56.20
C GLY A 921 -72.59 58.44 -56.72
N LYS A 922 -73.80 57.88 -56.90
CA LYS A 922 -74.00 56.51 -57.39
C LYS A 922 -75.27 56.36 -58.23
N SER A 923 -75.25 55.53 -59.27
CA SER A 923 -76.41 55.22 -60.13
C SER A 923 -76.68 53.72 -60.26
N LYS A 924 -77.94 53.32 -60.50
CA LYS A 924 -78.38 51.95 -60.80
C LYS A 924 -79.49 51.97 -61.86
N LYS A 925 -79.47 51.04 -62.81
CA LYS A 925 -80.53 50.85 -63.82
C LYS A 925 -81.51 49.74 -63.38
N ILE A 926 -82.79 49.90 -63.71
CA ILE A 926 -83.88 48.94 -63.50
C ILE A 926 -84.55 48.68 -64.84
N THR A 927 -84.86 47.42 -65.13
CA THR A 927 -85.41 46.99 -66.41
C THR A 927 -86.86 46.51 -66.26
N ILE A 928 -87.71 46.80 -67.24
CA ILE A 928 -89.10 46.37 -67.32
C ILE A 928 -89.28 45.70 -68.69
N LYS A 929 -89.62 44.42 -68.72
CA LYS A 929 -89.80 43.64 -69.95
C LYS A 929 -91.28 43.38 -70.20
N VAL A 930 -91.76 43.61 -71.42
CA VAL A 930 -93.07 43.15 -71.88
C VAL A 930 -92.84 42.03 -72.87
N SER A 931 -93.37 40.84 -72.58
CA SER A 931 -93.09 39.58 -73.31
C SER A 931 -94.34 38.94 -73.89
#